data_AF-A0AAU8FFP2-F1
#
_entry.id   AF-A0AAU8FFP2-F1
#
_cell.length_a   1.000
_cell.length_b   1.000
_cell.length_c   1.000
_cell.angle_alpha   90.00
_cell.angle_beta   90.00
_cell.angle_gamma   90.00
#
_symmetry.space_group_name_H-M   'P 1'
#
loop_
_entity.id
_entity.type
_entity.pdbx_description
1 polymer ?
#
loop_
_entity_poly.entity_id
_entity_poly.type
_entity_poly.pdbx_seq_one_letter_code
_entity_poly.pdbx_strand_id
1 'polypeptide(L)'
;MTKLIRCVLILLSIQSVFAQTPAPDQFLGYPLGSRFAFHHLIVDYFKSVQAQNSDRMKLVQYGTTHEGRPLMLAFVSSPENMSKLESIRTNHLKSIGLLPGRADASVPPIVWLSYNVHGNEPVSANTSMKVIYELLNKENALAHEFLKNMVILIDPCVNPDGYERYTQWYNRVQNATPDVTPFGLEHDEPWPGGRFNHYLFDLNRDWAWQTQKETQERIALYNRWMPHFHADFHEMGPSRSYYFPPAAKPYNKDVTAWQRQFNELIGDYCRKYFDENKWAYFTRNDYDLFYPSYGDTWPTANGAIGVTYEQGGGGRAGLALERETEHDTLTLGSRIAHHYATTLATLEAVMSQKDKVVDEFIKFHQDAANAPAGNFKTYLVKAGSNIRAFSNWLDRQGFMYGLAGKSLLAKGTELTSATEQTCKIEQNDLLISAYQPKSNLLRILFDPKPALEDSVTYDVTSWGLAYIFGLKAYGLKEKIAPTALQAPAVDNKIPAASPYAYLADWSDAEDVMFLAELLRNGVLVKTTNMPFEMDKTIYPAGTLIVTHKGNEGIAFDKLVTTIANKHFVRLTPVKTGFVSTGSDFGNDNVVALKAPKVVAVAGDGVSPTAFGAVWHYFEQQIKYPVTIVNASKLLSLPWNEVDVLILPDGRYSDIISEKLLETIQSWVRNGGKLIAMEHATDAFVNKPGFGLTKKVFREKKGRRRI
;
A
#
# COMPACT_ATOMS: atom_id res chain seq x y z
N MET A 1 -34.09 56.05 31.02
CA MET A 1 -32.89 55.22 31.35
C MET A 1 -33.16 53.71 31.38
N THR A 2 -34.39 53.24 31.57
CA THR A 2 -34.71 51.81 31.72
C THR A 2 -34.76 50.98 30.44
N LYS A 3 -34.90 51.58 29.24
CA LYS A 3 -34.82 50.85 27.95
C LYS A 3 -33.39 50.64 27.46
N LEU A 4 -32.45 51.53 27.79
CA LEU A 4 -31.04 51.40 27.37
C LEU A 4 -30.30 50.33 28.19
N ILE A 5 -30.67 50.15 29.46
CA ILE A 5 -30.09 49.12 30.35
C ILE A 5 -30.51 47.70 29.93
N ARG A 6 -31.70 47.52 29.34
CA ARG A 6 -32.14 46.21 28.83
C ARG A 6 -31.44 45.76 27.55
N CYS A 7 -31.03 46.69 26.67
CA CYS A 7 -30.24 46.34 25.48
C CYS A 7 -28.77 46.04 25.82
N VAL A 8 -28.19 46.69 26.84
CA VAL A 8 -26.82 46.41 27.28
C VAL A 8 -26.73 45.06 28.02
N LEU A 9 -27.77 44.63 28.74
CA LEU A 9 -27.81 43.32 29.40
C LEU A 9 -28.01 42.13 28.44
N ILE A 10 -28.60 42.33 27.25
CA ILE A 10 -28.74 41.27 26.23
C ILE A 10 -27.46 41.14 25.38
N LEU A 11 -26.66 42.20 25.25
CA LEU A 11 -25.35 42.17 24.59
C LEU A 11 -24.21 41.63 25.49
N LEU A 12 -24.43 41.50 26.79
CA LEU A 12 -23.47 40.93 27.76
C LEU A 12 -23.69 39.44 28.09
N SER A 13 -24.70 38.81 27.49
CA SER A 13 -25.00 37.38 27.68
C SER A 13 -24.51 36.47 26.54
N ILE A 14 -23.71 36.99 25.60
CA ILE A 14 -22.86 36.13 24.76
C ILE A 14 -21.64 35.73 25.60
N GLN A 15 -21.89 34.99 26.69
CA GLN A 15 -20.84 34.13 27.18
C GLN A 15 -20.63 33.10 26.08
N SER A 16 -19.43 33.09 25.49
CA SER A 16 -18.94 31.94 24.76
C SER A 16 -18.97 30.76 25.74
N VAL A 17 -20.10 30.07 25.81
CA VAL A 17 -20.17 28.76 26.44
C VAL A 17 -19.25 27.92 25.59
N PHE A 18 -18.02 27.70 26.07
CA PHE A 18 -17.17 26.67 25.51
C PHE A 18 -17.96 25.37 25.71
N ALA A 19 -18.64 24.93 24.67
CA ALA A 19 -19.36 23.67 24.69
C ALA A 19 -18.35 22.58 25.07
N GLN A 20 -18.74 21.74 26.02
CA GLN A 20 -17.98 20.57 26.40
C GLN A 20 -18.00 19.59 25.22
N THR A 21 -16.85 18.95 24.93
CA THR A 21 -16.73 17.92 23.91
C THR A 21 -17.90 16.94 24.03
N PRO A 22 -18.79 16.84 23.01
CA PRO A 22 -19.92 15.93 23.10
C PRO A 22 -19.38 14.50 23.15
N ALA A 23 -19.98 13.67 24.00
CA ALA A 23 -19.71 12.24 23.96
C ALA A 23 -20.12 11.68 22.58
N PRO A 24 -19.46 10.60 22.09
CA PRO A 24 -19.81 9.97 20.81
C PRO A 24 -21.32 9.69 20.67
N ASP A 25 -21.94 9.18 21.73
CA ASP A 25 -23.38 8.87 21.77
C ASP A 25 -24.25 10.10 21.52
N GLN A 26 -23.89 11.23 22.13
CA GLN A 26 -24.61 12.50 21.98
C GLN A 26 -24.46 13.05 20.56
N PHE A 27 -23.27 12.93 19.98
CA PHE A 27 -23.01 13.38 18.60
C PHE A 27 -23.74 12.51 17.57
N LEU A 28 -23.71 11.19 17.74
CA LEU A 28 -24.31 10.23 16.81
C LEU A 28 -25.84 10.18 16.93
N GLY A 29 -26.40 10.51 18.11
CA GLY A 29 -27.81 10.35 18.41
C GLY A 29 -28.23 8.90 18.72
N TYR A 30 -27.26 8.01 18.92
CA TYR A 30 -27.42 6.62 19.33
C TYR A 30 -26.17 6.14 20.08
N PRO A 31 -26.28 5.14 20.98
CA PRO A 31 -25.13 4.64 21.73
C PRO A 31 -24.01 4.11 20.81
N LEU A 32 -22.76 4.48 21.06
CA LEU A 32 -21.61 3.95 20.34
C LEU A 32 -21.57 2.42 20.48
N GLY A 33 -21.46 1.72 19.34
CA GLY A 33 -21.51 0.26 19.30
C GLY A 33 -22.92 -0.32 19.11
N SER A 34 -23.98 0.49 19.08
CA SER A 34 -25.33 0.05 18.69
C SER A 34 -25.57 0.07 17.18
N ARG A 35 -24.75 0.82 16.42
CA ARG A 35 -24.72 0.89 14.96
C ARG A 35 -23.31 1.23 14.49
N PHE A 36 -22.96 0.86 13.26
CA PHE A 36 -21.74 1.36 12.64
C PHE A 36 -21.92 2.80 12.17
N ALA A 37 -21.05 3.70 12.62
CA ALA A 37 -20.97 5.04 12.04
C ALA A 37 -20.52 4.97 10.58
N PHE A 38 -21.06 5.83 9.72
CA PHE A 38 -20.47 6.06 8.40
C PHE A 38 -19.17 6.86 8.54
N HIS A 39 -18.25 6.72 7.57
CA HIS A 39 -16.96 7.41 7.61
C HIS A 39 -17.10 8.92 7.79
N HIS A 40 -18.06 9.54 7.10
CA HIS A 40 -18.28 10.98 7.19
C HIS A 40 -18.66 11.44 8.62
N LEU A 41 -19.43 10.63 9.36
CA LEU A 41 -19.78 10.92 10.76
C LEU A 41 -18.55 10.85 11.69
N ILE A 42 -17.64 9.90 11.44
CA ILE A 42 -16.37 9.81 12.19
C ILE A 42 -15.53 11.07 11.91
N VAL A 43 -15.38 11.45 10.64
CA VAL A 43 -14.63 12.66 10.27
C VAL A 43 -15.23 13.92 10.88
N ASP A 44 -16.56 14.07 10.81
CA ASP A 44 -17.25 15.25 11.35
C ASP A 44 -17.21 15.28 12.88
N TYR A 45 -17.20 14.12 13.54
CA TYR A 45 -16.95 14.03 14.96
C TYR A 45 -15.54 14.52 15.32
N PHE A 46 -14.50 14.05 14.63
CA PHE A 46 -13.13 14.52 14.85
C PHE A 46 -12.98 16.03 14.61
N LYS A 47 -13.66 16.60 13.60
CA LYS A 47 -13.71 18.06 13.40
C LYS A 47 -14.38 18.78 14.57
N SER A 48 -15.51 18.26 15.06
CA SER A 48 -16.24 18.80 16.22
C SER A 48 -15.37 18.79 17.49
N VAL A 49 -14.68 17.67 17.75
CA VAL A 49 -13.78 17.53 18.89
C VAL A 49 -12.60 18.50 18.78
N GLN A 50 -11.99 18.64 17.61
CA GLN A 50 -10.93 19.64 17.38
C GLN A 50 -11.42 21.06 17.67
N ALA A 51 -12.62 21.43 17.16
CA ALA A 51 -13.15 22.77 17.32
C ALA A 51 -13.31 23.19 18.80
N GLN A 52 -13.52 22.21 19.68
CA GLN A 52 -13.71 22.42 21.12
C GLN A 52 -12.40 22.31 21.93
N ASN A 53 -11.33 21.79 21.32
CA ASN A 53 -10.05 21.51 21.98
C ASN A 53 -8.86 21.97 21.11
N SER A 54 -8.96 23.13 20.46
CA SER A 54 -7.98 23.59 19.48
C SER A 54 -6.58 23.87 20.07
N ASP A 55 -6.47 24.02 21.39
CA ASP A 55 -5.21 24.15 22.12
C ASP A 55 -4.53 22.79 22.37
N ARG A 56 -5.29 21.67 22.31
CA ARG A 56 -4.83 20.31 22.60
C ARG A 56 -4.88 19.36 21.41
N MET A 57 -5.61 19.72 20.36
CA MET A 57 -5.82 18.89 19.17
C MET A 57 -5.59 19.67 17.88
N LYS A 58 -4.88 19.06 16.94
CA LYS A 58 -4.79 19.50 15.54
C LYS A 58 -5.11 18.34 14.62
N LEU A 59 -6.14 18.47 13.82
CA LEU A 59 -6.60 17.55 12.80
C LEU A 59 -6.09 18.02 11.44
N VAL A 60 -5.39 17.13 10.73
CA VAL A 60 -4.92 17.41 9.37
C VAL A 60 -5.49 16.38 8.41
N GLN A 61 -5.84 16.83 7.21
CA GLN A 61 -6.03 15.94 6.08
C GLN A 61 -4.68 15.72 5.41
N TYR A 62 -4.22 14.47 5.37
CA TYR A 62 -2.90 14.14 4.81
C TYR A 62 -2.98 13.61 3.39
N GLY A 63 -4.18 13.28 2.94
CA GLY A 63 -4.39 12.62 1.67
C GLY A 63 -5.86 12.51 1.30
N THR A 64 -6.12 11.82 0.20
CA THR A 64 -7.46 11.49 -0.27
C THR A 64 -7.41 10.13 -0.95
N THR A 65 -8.36 9.26 -0.64
CA THR A 65 -8.48 7.94 -1.27
C THR A 65 -8.77 8.03 -2.77
N HIS A 66 -8.78 6.89 -3.46
CA HIS A 66 -9.19 6.81 -4.86
C HIS A 66 -10.65 7.23 -5.09
N GLU A 67 -11.56 6.96 -4.14
CA GLU A 67 -12.97 7.39 -4.23
C GLU A 67 -13.22 8.80 -3.68
N GLY A 68 -12.18 9.55 -3.34
CA GLY A 68 -12.32 10.95 -2.91
C GLY A 68 -12.58 11.16 -1.42
N ARG A 69 -12.43 10.13 -0.57
CA ARG A 69 -12.61 10.27 0.88
C ARG A 69 -11.36 10.85 1.54
N PRO A 70 -11.51 11.76 2.52
CA PRO A 70 -10.37 12.38 3.16
C PRO A 70 -9.65 11.39 4.08
N LEU A 71 -8.31 11.37 4.00
CA LEU A 71 -7.45 10.66 4.94
C LEU A 71 -6.99 11.62 6.04
N MET A 72 -7.28 11.29 7.29
CA MET A 72 -7.19 12.23 8.43
C MET A 72 -6.20 11.76 9.48
N LEU A 73 -5.48 12.70 10.12
CA LEU A 73 -4.65 12.43 11.29
C LEU A 73 -4.87 13.50 12.36
N ALA A 74 -5.17 13.08 13.58
CA ALA A 74 -5.27 13.96 14.74
C ALA A 74 -4.00 13.92 15.59
N PHE A 75 -3.36 15.07 15.77
CA PHE A 75 -2.31 15.30 16.76
C PHE A 75 -2.97 15.73 18.07
N VAL A 76 -2.66 15.06 19.17
CA VAL A 76 -3.26 15.29 20.48
C VAL A 76 -2.16 15.33 21.54
N SER A 77 -2.09 16.42 22.31
CA SER A 77 -1.12 16.59 23.40
C SER A 77 -1.55 17.72 24.34
N SER A 78 -0.74 17.99 25.37
CA SER A 78 -0.94 19.14 26.24
C SER A 78 -0.79 20.46 25.47
N PRO A 79 -1.42 21.57 25.93
CA PRO A 79 -1.28 22.86 25.26
C PRO A 79 0.18 23.32 25.10
N GLU A 80 1.04 22.98 26.08
CA GLU A 80 2.46 23.27 26.01
C GLU A 80 3.13 22.55 24.83
N ASN A 81 2.95 21.24 24.71
CA ASN A 81 3.52 20.46 23.61
C ASN A 81 2.93 20.87 22.26
N MET A 82 1.62 21.13 22.21
CA MET A 82 0.94 21.56 20.97
C MET A 82 1.46 22.91 20.47
N SER A 83 1.76 23.85 21.38
CA SER A 83 2.38 25.13 21.01
C SER A 83 3.80 24.98 20.43
N LYS A 84 4.47 23.86 20.72
CA LYS A 84 5.85 23.53 20.30
C LYS A 84 5.89 22.41 19.26
N LEU A 85 4.76 22.02 18.67
CA LEU A 85 4.61 20.80 17.87
C LEU A 85 5.62 20.69 16.72
N GLU A 86 5.87 21.77 15.96
CA GLU A 86 6.89 21.76 14.89
C GLU A 86 8.33 21.74 15.42
N SER A 87 8.59 22.35 16.59
CA SER A 87 9.91 22.27 17.23
C SER A 87 10.19 20.84 17.70
N ILE A 88 9.21 20.17 18.31
CA ILE A 88 9.28 18.75 18.68
C ILE A 88 9.60 17.90 17.44
N ARG A 89 8.83 18.06 16.36
CA ARG A 89 9.03 17.31 15.11
C ARG A 89 10.42 17.52 14.52
N THR A 90 10.89 18.76 14.45
CA THR A 90 12.18 19.07 13.82
C THR A 90 13.37 18.66 14.68
N ASN A 91 13.29 18.79 16.00
CA ASN A 91 14.32 18.29 16.91
C ASN A 91 14.42 16.76 16.86
N HIS A 92 13.28 16.07 16.81
CA HIS A 92 13.24 14.62 16.60
C HIS A 92 13.93 14.20 15.29
N LEU A 93 13.56 14.79 14.16
CA LEU A 93 14.19 14.40 12.89
C LEU A 93 15.68 14.77 12.80
N LYS A 94 16.13 15.82 13.48
CA LYS A 94 17.56 16.17 13.59
C LYS A 94 18.32 15.16 14.44
N SER A 95 17.75 14.67 15.54
CA SER A 95 18.43 13.71 16.44
C SER A 95 18.72 12.37 15.75
N ILE A 96 17.88 11.98 14.79
CA ILE A 96 18.04 10.77 13.96
C ILE A 96 18.72 11.01 12.61
N GLY A 97 19.14 12.24 12.30
CA GLY A 97 19.86 12.58 11.07
C GLY A 97 19.02 12.58 9.79
N LEU A 98 17.69 12.63 9.89
CA LEU A 98 16.79 12.80 8.73
C LEU A 98 16.55 14.27 8.38
N LEU A 99 16.85 15.20 9.30
CA LEU A 99 16.98 16.63 9.01
C LEU A 99 18.39 17.12 9.34
N PRO A 100 18.91 18.11 8.60
CA PRO A 100 20.22 18.69 8.87
C PRO A 100 20.22 19.50 10.18
N GLY A 101 21.39 19.55 10.82
CA GLY A 101 21.62 20.27 12.07
C GLY A 101 21.67 19.34 13.29
N ARG A 102 21.70 19.93 14.49
CA ARG A 102 21.66 19.20 15.76
C ARG A 102 20.36 19.53 16.50
N ALA A 103 19.80 18.53 17.19
CA ALA A 103 18.69 18.76 18.10
C ALA A 103 19.15 19.65 19.26
N ASP A 104 18.33 20.62 19.64
CA ASP A 104 18.63 21.58 20.73
C ASP A 104 17.78 21.35 22.00
N ALA A 105 16.83 20.42 21.94
CA ALA A 105 16.00 19.99 23.06
C ALA A 105 15.66 18.50 22.96
N SER A 106 15.38 17.87 24.10
CA SER A 106 14.74 16.55 24.14
C SER A 106 13.29 16.66 23.67
N VAL A 107 12.75 15.55 23.19
CA VAL A 107 11.38 15.46 22.67
C VAL A 107 10.59 14.42 23.45
N PRO A 108 9.27 14.62 23.66
CA PRO A 108 8.42 13.57 24.19
C PRO A 108 8.28 12.42 23.18
N PRO A 109 7.93 11.20 23.63
CA PRO A 109 7.54 10.13 22.72
C PRO A 109 6.41 10.58 21.78
N ILE A 110 6.52 10.12 20.54
CA ILE A 110 5.52 10.33 19.49
C ILE A 110 4.89 8.96 19.22
N VAL A 111 3.61 8.81 19.53
CA VAL A 111 2.87 7.54 19.47
C VAL A 111 1.81 7.64 18.38
N TRP A 112 1.83 6.74 17.39
CA TRP A 112 0.83 6.71 16.32
C TRP A 112 -0.10 5.50 16.49
N LEU A 113 -1.39 5.76 16.65
CA LEU A 113 -2.46 4.77 16.73
C LEU A 113 -3.22 4.75 15.39
N SER A 114 -3.15 3.65 14.65
CA SER A 114 -3.77 3.49 13.34
C SER A 114 -4.95 2.54 13.41
N TYR A 115 -6.13 3.00 13.02
CA TYR A 115 -7.35 2.21 13.06
C TYR A 115 -7.83 1.86 11.65
N ASN A 116 -8.26 0.60 11.45
CA ASN A 116 -9.04 0.18 10.28
C ASN A 116 -8.28 0.26 8.94
N VAL A 117 -7.11 -0.37 8.84
CA VAL A 117 -6.42 -0.56 7.55
C VAL A 117 -7.11 -1.59 6.66
N HIS A 118 -7.82 -2.56 7.25
CA HIS A 118 -8.79 -3.38 6.55
C HIS A 118 -10.20 -2.83 6.80
N GLY A 119 -10.90 -2.42 5.74
CA GLY A 119 -12.13 -1.65 5.89
C GLY A 119 -13.28 -2.41 6.56
N ASN A 120 -13.41 -3.71 6.32
CA ASN A 120 -14.39 -4.59 6.97
C ASN A 120 -13.96 -5.07 8.36
N GLU A 121 -12.99 -4.42 9.01
CA GLU A 121 -12.68 -4.56 10.44
C GLU A 121 -13.16 -3.29 11.17
N PRO A 122 -14.47 -2.97 11.12
CA PRO A 122 -15.03 -1.65 11.39
C PRO A 122 -14.96 -1.22 12.86
N VAL A 123 -14.71 -2.13 13.80
CA VAL A 123 -14.64 -1.80 15.23
C VAL A 123 -13.52 -0.79 15.51
N SER A 124 -12.39 -0.89 14.81
CA SER A 124 -11.23 -0.04 15.01
C SER A 124 -11.60 1.43 14.79
N ALA A 125 -12.29 1.74 13.68
CA ALA A 125 -12.67 3.12 13.37
C ALA A 125 -13.71 3.68 14.37
N ASN A 126 -14.67 2.86 14.81
CA ASN A 126 -15.64 3.27 15.83
C ASN A 126 -14.96 3.49 17.20
N THR A 127 -13.96 2.69 17.53
CA THR A 127 -13.19 2.85 18.78
C THR A 127 -12.42 4.16 18.82
N SER A 128 -11.93 4.64 17.67
CA SER A 128 -11.22 5.91 17.59
C SER A 128 -12.04 7.10 18.13
N MET A 129 -13.37 7.08 18.00
CA MET A 129 -14.27 8.10 18.55
C MET A 129 -14.28 8.12 20.08
N LYS A 130 -14.26 6.93 20.71
CA LYS A 130 -14.14 6.80 22.17
C LYS A 130 -12.77 7.24 22.65
N VAL A 131 -11.71 6.81 21.96
CA VAL A 131 -10.32 7.16 22.32
C VAL A 131 -10.11 8.68 22.30
N ILE A 132 -10.50 9.37 21.21
CA ILE A 132 -10.30 10.82 21.12
C ILE A 132 -11.12 11.59 22.15
N TYR A 133 -12.34 11.12 22.45
CA TYR A 133 -13.18 11.69 23.51
C TYR A 133 -12.50 11.61 24.87
N GLU A 134 -12.05 10.42 25.26
CA GLU A 134 -11.47 10.17 26.57
C GLU A 134 -10.11 10.85 26.76
N LEU A 135 -9.30 10.93 25.70
CA LEU A 135 -8.03 11.66 25.75
C LEU A 135 -8.21 13.17 26.01
N LEU A 136 -9.32 13.75 25.52
CA LEU A 136 -9.62 15.18 25.67
C LEU A 136 -10.63 15.46 26.79
N ASN A 137 -11.10 14.43 27.49
CA ASN A 137 -11.98 14.59 28.63
C ASN A 137 -11.21 15.22 29.80
N LYS A 138 -11.65 16.42 30.21
CA LYS A 138 -11.00 17.19 31.29
C LYS A 138 -11.09 16.53 32.66
N GLU A 139 -11.96 15.53 32.83
CA GLU A 139 -12.10 14.79 34.09
C GLU A 139 -11.22 13.52 34.13
N ASN A 140 -10.64 13.13 32.99
CA ASN A 140 -9.81 11.93 32.89
C ASN A 140 -8.36 12.22 33.30
N ALA A 141 -8.03 11.99 34.57
CA ALA A 141 -6.70 12.24 35.13
C ALA A 141 -5.57 11.48 34.41
N LEU A 142 -5.82 10.24 34.01
CA LEU A 142 -4.85 9.41 33.29
C LEU A 142 -4.55 10.00 31.90
N ALA A 143 -5.59 10.44 31.19
CA ALA A 143 -5.43 11.12 29.89
C ALA A 143 -4.58 12.39 29.99
N HIS A 144 -4.78 13.22 31.03
CA HIS A 144 -3.93 14.40 31.22
C HIS A 144 -2.46 14.05 31.41
N GLU A 145 -2.16 12.99 32.16
CA GLU A 145 -0.78 12.51 32.31
C GLU A 145 -0.19 12.04 30.99
N PHE A 146 -0.97 11.34 30.15
CA PHE A 146 -0.51 10.99 28.80
C PHE A 146 -0.19 12.23 27.96
N LEU A 147 -1.13 13.19 27.88
CA LEU A 147 -0.98 14.38 27.05
C LEU A 147 0.15 15.31 27.51
N LYS A 148 0.46 15.33 28.81
CA LYS A 148 1.60 16.06 29.36
C LYS A 148 2.94 15.47 28.88
N ASN A 149 3.03 14.14 28.76
CA ASN A 149 4.29 13.44 28.53
C ASN A 149 4.50 12.99 27.08
N MET A 150 3.48 13.00 26.23
CA MET A 150 3.52 12.39 24.89
C MET A 150 2.79 13.25 23.84
N VAL A 151 3.17 13.07 22.57
CA VAL A 151 2.39 13.52 21.41
C VAL A 151 1.73 12.28 20.80
N ILE A 152 0.40 12.23 20.82
CA ILE A 152 -0.40 11.10 20.33
C ILE A 152 -0.97 11.46 18.96
N LEU A 153 -0.76 10.60 17.98
CA LEU A 153 -1.26 10.70 16.61
C LEU A 153 -2.34 9.62 16.45
N ILE A 154 -3.55 10.01 16.04
CA ILE A 154 -4.67 9.09 15.81
C ILE A 154 -5.10 9.18 14.34
N ASP A 155 -4.96 8.08 13.61
CA ASP A 155 -5.56 7.89 12.29
C ASP A 155 -6.87 7.11 12.47
N PRO A 156 -8.04 7.78 12.39
CA PRO A 156 -9.31 7.16 12.74
C PRO A 156 -9.80 6.12 11.73
N CYS A 157 -9.30 6.14 10.48
CA CYS A 157 -9.70 5.21 9.45
C CYS A 157 -8.68 5.24 8.30
N VAL A 158 -7.81 4.24 8.28
CA VAL A 158 -6.72 4.12 7.30
C VAL A 158 -7.25 3.72 5.91
N ASN A 159 -8.35 2.97 5.84
CA ASN A 159 -9.00 2.55 4.60
C ASN A 159 -10.48 3.00 4.51
N PRO A 160 -10.75 4.30 4.29
CA PRO A 160 -12.12 4.81 4.19
C PRO A 160 -12.96 4.19 3.08
N ASP A 161 -12.34 3.81 1.96
CA ASP A 161 -13.07 3.25 0.82
C ASP A 161 -13.59 1.84 1.13
N GLY A 162 -12.73 0.99 1.70
CA GLY A 162 -13.15 -0.32 2.19
C GLY A 162 -14.13 -0.24 3.35
N TYR A 163 -13.91 0.70 4.29
CA TYR A 163 -14.78 0.91 5.44
C TYR A 163 -16.19 1.31 5.03
N GLU A 164 -16.30 2.27 4.12
CA GLU A 164 -17.60 2.74 3.64
C GLU A 164 -18.30 1.66 2.82
N ARG A 165 -17.56 0.85 2.03
CA ARG A 165 -18.14 -0.32 1.33
C ARG A 165 -18.81 -1.29 2.30
N TYR A 166 -18.11 -1.62 3.40
CA TYR A 166 -18.65 -2.49 4.45
C TYR A 166 -19.85 -1.85 5.16
N THR A 167 -19.68 -0.66 5.72
CA THR A 167 -20.71 -0.03 6.58
C THR A 167 -21.96 0.35 5.81
N GLN A 168 -21.85 0.75 4.53
CA GLN A 168 -23.00 0.97 3.66
C GLN A 168 -23.76 -0.31 3.36
N TRP A 169 -23.06 -1.44 3.18
CA TRP A 169 -23.74 -2.73 3.04
C TRP A 169 -24.41 -3.14 4.34
N TYR A 170 -23.67 -3.22 5.44
CA TYR A 170 -24.17 -3.70 6.72
C TYR A 170 -25.38 -2.89 7.20
N ASN A 171 -25.29 -1.55 7.17
CA ASN A 171 -26.37 -0.69 7.64
C ASN A 171 -27.69 -0.82 6.84
N ARG A 172 -27.64 -1.37 5.62
CA ARG A 172 -28.84 -1.66 4.80
C ARG A 172 -29.46 -3.03 5.10
N VAL A 173 -28.65 -4.01 5.49
CA VAL A 173 -29.12 -5.37 5.74
C VAL A 173 -29.40 -5.64 7.22
N GLN A 174 -28.97 -4.75 8.12
CA GLN A 174 -29.19 -4.89 9.56
C GLN A 174 -30.67 -4.87 9.94
N ASN A 175 -31.04 -5.72 10.89
CA ASN A 175 -32.33 -5.72 11.56
C ASN A 175 -32.40 -4.66 12.65
N ALA A 176 -33.63 -4.33 13.10
CA ALA A 176 -33.83 -3.42 14.23
C ALA A 176 -33.27 -3.98 15.55
N THR A 177 -33.34 -5.30 15.72
CA THR A 177 -32.63 -6.07 16.74
C THR A 177 -31.52 -6.84 16.03
N PRO A 178 -30.25 -6.77 16.48
CA PRO A 178 -29.16 -7.51 15.85
C PRO A 178 -29.49 -9.01 15.75
N ASP A 179 -29.42 -9.56 14.54
CA ASP A 179 -29.46 -11.01 14.34
C ASP A 179 -28.10 -11.57 14.75
N VAL A 180 -28.09 -12.56 15.65
CA VAL A 180 -26.86 -13.20 16.13
C VAL A 180 -26.53 -14.48 15.36
N THR A 181 -27.41 -14.90 14.46
CA THR A 181 -27.35 -16.18 13.76
C THR A 181 -26.20 -16.20 12.75
N PRO A 182 -25.13 -17.00 12.91
CA PRO A 182 -23.89 -16.86 12.12
C PRO A 182 -23.99 -17.03 10.59
N PHE A 183 -25.11 -17.56 10.08
CA PHE A 183 -25.42 -17.72 8.65
C PHE A 183 -26.44 -16.70 8.12
N GLY A 184 -26.85 -15.72 8.94
CA GLY A 184 -27.71 -14.62 8.53
C GLY A 184 -27.02 -13.69 7.53
N LEU A 185 -27.83 -12.98 6.74
CA LEU A 185 -27.32 -12.07 5.69
C LEU A 185 -26.40 -10.98 6.25
N GLU A 186 -26.61 -10.51 7.48
CA GLU A 186 -25.75 -9.53 8.16
C GLU A 186 -24.31 -10.02 8.39
N HIS A 187 -24.05 -11.32 8.24
CA HIS A 187 -22.75 -11.96 8.49
C HIS A 187 -22.10 -12.52 7.22
N ASP A 188 -22.73 -12.32 6.05
CA ASP A 188 -22.32 -12.82 4.75
C ASP A 188 -22.06 -11.65 3.78
N GLU A 189 -20.89 -11.03 3.96
CA GLU A 189 -20.48 -9.88 3.16
C GLU A 189 -20.31 -10.25 1.68
N PRO A 190 -20.93 -9.52 0.73
CA PRO A 190 -20.81 -9.83 -0.69
C PRO A 190 -19.44 -9.47 -1.25
N TRP A 191 -19.05 -10.14 -2.34
CA TRP A 191 -17.87 -9.77 -3.12
C TRP A 191 -17.95 -8.29 -3.57
N PRO A 192 -16.85 -7.52 -3.53
CA PRO A 192 -15.47 -7.92 -3.20
C PRO A 192 -15.10 -7.80 -1.71
N GLY A 193 -16.08 -7.54 -0.84
CA GLY A 193 -15.87 -7.22 0.57
C GLY A 193 -15.17 -5.88 0.81
N GLY A 194 -15.24 -5.38 2.05
CA GLY A 194 -14.71 -4.10 2.50
C GLY A 194 -13.27 -4.17 2.99
N ARG A 195 -12.66 -5.36 3.03
CA ARG A 195 -11.26 -5.54 3.48
C ARG A 195 -10.30 -4.60 2.76
N PHE A 196 -10.43 -4.52 1.43
CA PHE A 196 -9.46 -3.89 0.56
C PHE A 196 -9.80 -2.44 0.18
N ASN A 197 -8.85 -1.69 -0.37
CA ASN A 197 -9.10 -0.32 -0.88
C ASN A 197 -9.98 -0.32 -2.15
N HIS A 198 -10.07 0.81 -2.85
CA HIS A 198 -10.81 0.94 -4.12
C HIS A 198 -10.40 -0.10 -5.17
N TYR A 199 -9.09 -0.24 -5.40
CA TYR A 199 -8.53 -1.18 -6.36
C TYR A 199 -8.35 -2.60 -5.80
N LEU A 200 -8.96 -2.90 -4.66
CA LEU A 200 -8.94 -4.21 -4.02
C LEU A 200 -7.54 -4.70 -3.60
N PHE A 201 -6.64 -3.77 -3.25
CA PHE A 201 -5.36 -4.10 -2.62
C PHE A 201 -5.49 -4.17 -1.10
N ASP A 202 -4.75 -5.10 -0.50
CA ASP A 202 -4.56 -5.16 0.95
C ASP A 202 -3.54 -4.09 1.37
N LEU A 203 -4.04 -3.03 2.01
CA LEU A 203 -3.19 -1.91 2.46
C LEU A 203 -2.23 -2.31 3.57
N ASN A 204 -2.49 -3.41 4.30
CA ASN A 204 -1.57 -3.97 5.27
C ASN A 204 -0.59 -4.98 4.66
N ARG A 205 -0.44 -4.98 3.32
CA ARG A 205 0.70 -5.61 2.62
C ARG A 205 1.53 -4.60 1.85
N ASP A 206 1.06 -3.36 1.74
CA ASP A 206 1.59 -2.37 0.81
C ASP A 206 2.60 -1.40 1.44
N TRP A 207 2.87 -1.46 2.75
CA TRP A 207 3.73 -0.47 3.45
C TRP A 207 5.12 -0.30 2.83
N ALA A 208 5.80 -1.40 2.51
CA ALA A 208 7.12 -1.37 1.85
C ALA A 208 7.03 -1.14 0.34
N TRP A 209 5.91 -1.47 -0.30
CA TRP A 209 5.77 -1.42 -1.76
C TRP A 209 5.25 -0.08 -2.25
N GLN A 210 4.39 0.55 -1.46
CA GLN A 210 3.74 1.83 -1.72
C GLN A 210 3.12 1.87 -3.12
N THR A 211 2.43 0.81 -3.51
CA THR A 211 1.75 0.73 -4.80
C THR A 211 0.47 1.56 -4.80
N GLN A 212 -0.21 1.65 -3.65
CA GLN A 212 -1.49 2.33 -3.51
C GLN A 212 -1.32 3.78 -3.06
N LYS A 213 -2.24 4.64 -3.50
CA LYS A 213 -2.22 6.08 -3.19
C LYS A 213 -2.35 6.33 -1.69
N GLU A 214 -3.25 5.62 -1.01
CA GLU A 214 -3.48 5.77 0.43
C GLU A 214 -2.19 5.50 1.22
N THR A 215 -1.46 4.45 0.86
CA THR A 215 -0.17 4.12 1.46
C THR A 215 0.88 5.20 1.15
N GLN A 216 0.99 5.66 -0.10
CA GLN A 216 1.97 6.69 -0.48
C GLN A 216 1.79 7.99 0.32
N GLU A 217 0.54 8.44 0.47
CA GLU A 217 0.22 9.64 1.26
C GLU A 217 0.48 9.42 2.76
N ARG A 218 0.13 8.24 3.30
CA ARG A 218 0.42 7.85 4.69
C ARG A 218 1.92 7.83 4.97
N ILE A 219 2.72 7.19 4.13
CA ILE A 219 4.18 7.07 4.32
C ILE A 219 4.87 8.42 4.16
N ALA A 220 4.40 9.30 3.27
CA ALA A 220 4.90 10.67 3.19
C ALA A 220 4.71 11.42 4.51
N LEU A 221 3.55 11.28 5.17
CA LEU A 221 3.34 11.86 6.50
C LEU A 221 4.14 11.14 7.58
N TYR A 222 4.22 9.81 7.54
CA TYR A 222 5.01 9.00 8.47
C TYR A 222 6.46 9.45 8.45
N ASN A 223 7.10 9.59 7.29
CA ASN A 223 8.49 10.04 7.16
C ASN A 223 8.71 11.47 7.68
N ARG A 224 7.67 12.31 7.74
CA ARG A 224 7.76 13.66 8.32
C ARG A 224 7.74 13.68 9.85
N TRP A 225 7.33 12.58 10.48
CA TRP A 225 7.13 12.48 11.93
C TRP A 225 7.94 11.38 12.59
N MET A 226 8.18 10.26 11.91
CA MET A 226 8.94 9.09 12.34
C MET A 226 8.59 8.70 13.79
N PRO A 227 7.33 8.32 14.09
CA PRO A 227 6.90 8.05 15.45
C PRO A 227 7.76 6.98 16.11
N HIS A 228 7.97 7.13 17.41
CA HIS A 228 8.73 6.19 18.22
C HIS A 228 7.97 4.88 18.46
N PHE A 229 6.65 4.96 18.40
CA PHE A 229 5.73 3.85 18.61
C PHE A 229 4.62 3.89 17.56
N HIS A 230 4.25 2.72 17.03
CA HIS A 230 3.11 2.58 16.13
C HIS A 230 2.25 1.37 16.54
N ALA A 231 0.94 1.56 16.66
CA ALA A 231 -0.05 0.51 16.86
C ALA A 231 -0.95 0.40 15.64
N ASP A 232 -1.13 -0.82 15.14
CA ASP A 232 -2.06 -1.18 14.08
C ASP A 232 -3.22 -2.00 14.64
N PHE A 233 -4.44 -1.47 14.58
CA PHE A 233 -5.63 -2.07 15.18
C PHE A 233 -6.50 -2.78 14.14
N HIS A 234 -6.65 -4.08 14.33
CA HIS A 234 -7.27 -5.04 13.43
C HIS A 234 -8.36 -5.89 14.07
N GLU A 235 -9.08 -6.60 13.21
CA GLU A 235 -9.91 -7.73 13.60
C GLU A 235 -9.55 -9.01 12.85
N MET A 236 -9.88 -10.14 13.47
CA MET A 236 -9.74 -11.49 12.93
C MET A 236 -11.08 -12.22 12.95
N GLY A 237 -11.08 -13.52 12.63
CA GLY A 237 -12.31 -14.33 12.61
C GLY A 237 -13.09 -14.26 13.95
N PRO A 238 -14.44 -14.29 13.90
CA PRO A 238 -15.27 -14.03 15.08
C PRO A 238 -15.20 -15.11 16.15
N SER A 239 -14.75 -16.32 15.80
CA SER A 239 -14.53 -17.42 16.76
C SER A 239 -13.28 -17.24 17.62
N ARG A 240 -12.46 -16.21 17.35
CA ARG A 240 -11.23 -15.95 18.10
C ARG A 240 -11.52 -15.01 19.28
N SER A 241 -10.70 -15.11 20.32
CA SER A 241 -10.64 -14.11 21.40
C SER A 241 -9.75 -12.93 20.97
N TYR A 242 -9.25 -12.11 21.89
CA TYR A 242 -8.39 -10.96 21.56
C TYR A 242 -6.91 -11.36 21.50
N TYR A 243 -6.16 -10.84 20.55
CA TYR A 243 -4.69 -10.93 20.54
C TYR A 243 -4.03 -9.59 20.76
N PHE A 244 -3.04 -9.61 21.64
CA PHE A 244 -2.08 -8.55 21.84
C PHE A 244 -0.67 -9.17 21.94
N PRO A 245 0.39 -8.35 21.73
CA PRO A 245 1.77 -8.78 21.93
C PRO A 245 1.97 -9.48 23.29
N PRO A 246 2.82 -10.51 23.38
CA PRO A 246 3.98 -10.66 22.51
C PRO A 246 3.73 -11.38 21.19
N ALA A 247 4.49 -11.04 20.16
CA ALA A 247 4.45 -11.65 18.84
C ALA A 247 5.01 -13.09 18.85
N ALA A 248 4.46 -13.90 17.96
CA ALA A 248 4.99 -15.22 17.65
C ALA A 248 6.37 -15.10 16.99
N LYS A 249 7.12 -16.20 17.00
CA LYS A 249 8.30 -16.37 16.15
C LYS A 249 7.85 -16.79 14.74
N PRO A 250 8.64 -16.52 13.69
CA PRO A 250 9.96 -15.87 13.72
C PRO A 250 9.90 -14.34 13.76
N TYR A 251 10.96 -13.74 14.29
CA TYR A 251 11.18 -12.31 14.18
C TYR A 251 12.20 -12.07 13.07
N ASN A 252 12.09 -10.97 12.35
CA ASN A 252 13.20 -10.52 11.52
C ASN A 252 14.45 -10.35 12.41
N LYS A 253 15.61 -10.81 11.93
CA LYS A 253 16.90 -10.72 12.66
C LYS A 253 17.24 -9.29 13.08
N ASP A 254 16.70 -8.30 12.36
CA ASP A 254 16.97 -6.89 12.56
C ASP A 254 16.00 -6.21 13.53
N VAL A 255 15.01 -6.94 14.06
CA VAL A 255 14.24 -6.50 15.23
C VAL A 255 15.16 -6.54 16.46
N THR A 256 15.45 -5.37 17.01
CA THR A 256 16.39 -5.18 18.11
C THR A 256 15.94 -5.87 19.40
N ALA A 257 16.89 -6.15 20.30
CA ALA A 257 16.59 -6.69 21.63
C ALA A 257 15.63 -5.78 22.41
N TRP A 258 15.78 -4.45 22.29
CA TRP A 258 14.90 -3.49 22.95
C TRP A 258 13.47 -3.56 22.42
N GLN A 259 13.27 -3.57 21.10
CA GLN A 259 11.94 -3.70 20.49
C GLN A 259 11.25 -5.01 20.94
N ARG A 260 11.98 -6.13 21.01
CA ARG A 260 11.47 -7.42 21.52
C ARG A 260 11.07 -7.34 22.99
N GLN A 261 11.93 -6.75 23.84
CA GLN A 261 11.63 -6.55 25.26
C GLN A 261 10.41 -5.64 25.47
N PHE A 262 10.24 -4.62 24.63
CA PHE A 262 9.08 -3.74 24.73
C PHE A 262 7.80 -4.46 24.29
N ASN A 263 7.87 -5.33 23.29
CA ASN A 263 6.75 -6.17 22.86
C ASN A 263 6.24 -7.06 24.02
N GLU A 264 7.15 -7.57 24.86
CA GLU A 264 6.84 -8.26 26.13
C GLU A 264 6.16 -7.32 27.15
N LEU A 265 6.72 -6.13 27.36
CA LEU A 265 6.19 -5.13 28.29
C LEU A 265 4.74 -4.73 27.97
N ILE A 266 4.42 -4.53 26.68
CA ILE A 266 3.05 -4.19 26.25
C ILE A 266 2.07 -5.29 26.64
N GLY A 267 2.47 -6.55 26.45
CA GLY A 267 1.65 -7.70 26.84
C GLY A 267 1.31 -7.67 28.32
N ASP A 268 2.25 -7.30 29.19
CA ASP A 268 2.00 -7.15 30.62
C ASP A 268 1.00 -6.05 30.95
N TYR A 269 1.03 -4.92 30.25
CA TYR A 269 0.03 -3.86 30.44
C TYR A 269 -1.34 -4.26 29.91
N CYS A 270 -1.41 -4.86 28.71
CA CYS A 270 -2.68 -5.32 28.13
C CYS A 270 -3.33 -6.38 29.01
N ARG A 271 -2.53 -7.33 29.51
CA ARG A 271 -2.96 -8.39 30.41
C ARG A 271 -3.68 -7.85 31.65
N LYS A 272 -3.20 -6.76 32.27
CA LYS A 272 -3.85 -6.19 33.47
C LYS A 272 -5.32 -5.87 33.22
N TYR A 273 -5.62 -5.17 32.13
CA TYR A 273 -6.99 -4.81 31.76
C TYR A 273 -7.85 -6.03 31.45
N PHE A 274 -7.30 -7.00 30.70
CA PHE A 274 -8.06 -8.18 30.32
C PHE A 274 -8.32 -9.13 31.50
N ASP A 275 -7.33 -9.33 32.38
CA ASP A 275 -7.47 -10.12 33.60
C ASP A 275 -8.50 -9.49 34.55
N GLU A 276 -8.46 -8.16 34.75
CA GLU A 276 -9.42 -7.42 35.59
C GLU A 276 -10.85 -7.58 35.07
N ASN A 277 -11.04 -7.51 33.76
CA ASN A 277 -12.36 -7.61 33.12
C ASN A 277 -12.77 -9.07 32.80
N LYS A 278 -11.91 -10.06 33.07
CA LYS A 278 -12.12 -11.48 32.76
C LYS A 278 -12.37 -11.73 31.27
N TRP A 279 -11.72 -10.96 30.41
CA TRP A 279 -11.79 -11.12 28.96
C TRP A 279 -10.78 -12.15 28.47
N ALA A 280 -11.21 -13.04 27.57
CA ALA A 280 -10.30 -14.01 26.96
C ALA A 280 -9.32 -13.33 26.00
N TYR A 281 -8.06 -13.76 26.04
CA TYR A 281 -7.01 -13.30 25.14
C TYR A 281 -6.00 -14.42 24.84
N PHE A 282 -5.16 -14.20 23.83
CA PHE A 282 -3.99 -15.02 23.55
C PHE A 282 -2.79 -14.16 23.11
N THR A 283 -1.60 -14.73 23.21
CA THR A 283 -0.33 -14.11 22.79
C THR A 283 0.58 -15.16 22.16
N ARG A 284 1.66 -14.75 21.49
CA ARG A 284 2.71 -15.62 20.93
C ARG A 284 2.21 -16.68 19.94
N ASN A 285 1.09 -16.41 19.26
CA ASN A 285 0.52 -17.29 18.26
C ASN A 285 0.09 -16.51 17.01
N ASP A 286 0.21 -17.15 15.85
CA ASP A 286 -0.13 -16.69 14.50
C ASP A 286 0.62 -15.45 13.99
N TYR A 287 0.69 -14.36 14.76
CA TYR A 287 1.20 -13.07 14.31
C TYR A 287 2.68 -12.89 14.66
N ASP A 288 3.53 -12.91 13.64
CA ASP A 288 4.98 -12.80 13.74
C ASP A 288 5.50 -11.40 13.32
N LEU A 289 6.79 -11.13 13.56
CA LEU A 289 7.45 -9.87 13.15
C LEU A 289 8.50 -10.10 12.06
N PHE A 290 8.23 -11.00 11.11
CA PHE A 290 9.19 -11.41 10.09
C PHE A 290 9.13 -10.59 8.81
N TYR A 291 7.95 -10.58 8.17
CA TYR A 291 7.75 -9.93 6.87
C TYR A 291 7.70 -8.41 7.01
N PRO A 292 8.47 -7.60 6.25
CA PRO A 292 8.73 -6.19 6.57
C PRO A 292 7.73 -5.17 5.96
N SER A 293 6.51 -5.60 5.61
CA SER A 293 5.53 -4.74 4.91
C SER A 293 4.16 -4.66 5.60
N TYR A 294 4.12 -4.94 6.90
CA TYR A 294 2.94 -4.73 7.75
C TYR A 294 3.02 -3.40 8.49
N GLY A 295 1.87 -2.97 9.03
CA GLY A 295 1.77 -1.79 9.86
C GLY A 295 2.52 -1.91 11.19
N ASP A 296 2.90 -3.09 11.66
CA ASP A 296 3.82 -3.23 12.79
C ASP A 296 5.29 -3.42 12.35
N THR A 297 5.54 -4.20 11.30
CA THR A 297 6.91 -4.55 10.91
C THR A 297 7.62 -3.48 10.09
N TRP A 298 6.93 -2.73 9.22
CA TRP A 298 7.56 -1.64 8.48
C TRP A 298 7.95 -0.48 9.40
N PRO A 299 7.09 -0.04 10.36
CA PRO A 299 7.50 0.85 11.45
C PRO A 299 8.68 0.31 12.27
N THR A 300 8.64 -0.98 12.63
CA THR A 300 9.74 -1.64 13.38
C THR A 300 11.07 -1.61 12.62
N ALA A 301 11.03 -1.83 11.30
CA ALA A 301 12.20 -1.73 10.42
C ALA A 301 12.71 -0.28 10.27
N ASN A 302 11.86 0.72 10.55
CA ASN A 302 12.21 2.14 10.67
C ASN A 302 12.50 2.56 12.13
N GLY A 303 12.74 1.61 13.03
CA GLY A 303 13.19 1.86 14.41
C GLY A 303 12.09 2.06 15.44
N ALA A 304 10.82 2.14 15.03
CA ALA A 304 9.70 2.27 15.97
C ALA A 304 9.50 0.96 16.75
N ILE A 305 8.78 1.03 17.87
CA ILE A 305 8.13 -0.17 18.41
C ILE A 305 6.79 -0.30 17.69
N GLY A 306 6.70 -1.20 16.71
CA GLY A 306 5.46 -1.52 16.01
C GLY A 306 4.72 -2.68 16.66
N VAL A 307 3.40 -2.58 16.78
CA VAL A 307 2.55 -3.65 17.32
C VAL A 307 1.23 -3.79 16.57
N THR A 308 0.79 -5.03 16.44
CA THR A 308 -0.54 -5.37 15.94
C THR A 308 -1.44 -5.78 17.10
N TYR A 309 -2.68 -5.30 17.07
CA TYR A 309 -3.77 -5.77 17.94
C TYR A 309 -4.87 -6.38 17.11
N GLU A 310 -5.35 -7.55 17.49
CA GLU A 310 -6.32 -8.30 16.69
C GLU A 310 -7.53 -8.64 17.56
N GLN A 311 -8.69 -8.11 17.20
CA GLN A 311 -9.95 -8.36 17.90
C GLN A 311 -10.73 -9.47 17.16
N GLY A 312 -11.20 -10.50 17.86
CA GLY A 312 -12.15 -11.44 17.26
C GLY A 312 -13.40 -10.71 16.75
N GLY A 313 -13.71 -10.88 15.47
CA GLY A 313 -14.90 -10.30 14.85
C GLY A 313 -14.79 -10.24 13.33
N GLY A 314 -14.26 -9.12 12.84
CA GLY A 314 -14.08 -8.81 11.42
C GLY A 314 -15.42 -8.60 10.71
N GLY A 315 -15.41 -8.69 9.38
CA GLY A 315 -16.58 -8.36 8.56
C GLY A 315 -17.81 -9.21 8.86
N ARG A 316 -17.60 -10.43 9.41
CA ARG A 316 -18.69 -11.35 9.74
C ARG A 316 -19.41 -11.02 11.04
N ALA A 317 -18.79 -10.34 11.99
CA ALA A 317 -19.37 -10.21 13.33
C ALA A 317 -20.54 -9.22 13.42
N GLY A 318 -20.68 -8.31 12.45
CA GLY A 318 -21.79 -7.34 12.43
C GLY A 318 -21.89 -6.52 13.72
N LEU A 319 -23.09 -6.28 14.23
CA LEU A 319 -23.30 -5.67 15.55
C LEU A 319 -23.24 -6.69 16.69
N ALA A 320 -23.65 -7.92 16.43
CA ALA A 320 -23.60 -9.02 17.38
C ALA A 320 -23.52 -10.35 16.63
N LEU A 321 -22.77 -11.33 17.13
CA LEU A 321 -22.74 -12.68 16.56
C LEU A 321 -22.61 -13.72 17.68
N GLU A 322 -23.39 -14.80 17.57
CA GLU A 322 -23.37 -15.91 18.51
C GLU A 322 -22.08 -16.73 18.38
N ARG A 323 -21.45 -16.99 19.53
CA ARG A 323 -20.30 -17.89 19.67
C ARG A 323 -20.73 -19.10 20.48
N GLU A 324 -21.45 -20.01 19.81
CA GLU A 324 -22.08 -21.17 20.45
C GLU A 324 -21.09 -21.99 21.29
N THR A 325 -19.88 -22.23 20.78
CA THR A 325 -18.84 -23.02 21.48
C THR A 325 -18.28 -22.34 22.74
N GLU A 326 -18.42 -21.02 22.83
CA GLU A 326 -17.96 -20.20 23.97
C GLU A 326 -19.12 -19.83 24.91
N HIS A 327 -20.36 -20.20 24.57
CA HIS A 327 -21.58 -19.76 25.24
C HIS A 327 -21.65 -18.23 25.41
N ASP A 328 -21.27 -17.49 24.36
CA ASP A 328 -21.14 -16.03 24.38
C ASP A 328 -21.78 -15.37 23.14
N THR A 329 -22.09 -14.08 23.25
CA THR A 329 -22.46 -13.22 22.11
C THR A 329 -21.42 -12.12 21.93
N LEU A 330 -20.72 -12.16 20.81
CA LEU A 330 -19.71 -11.18 20.45
C LEU A 330 -20.38 -9.89 19.94
N THR A 331 -20.48 -8.88 20.79
CA THR A 331 -21.11 -7.58 20.43
C THR A 331 -20.09 -6.56 19.93
N LEU A 332 -20.52 -5.60 19.12
CA LEU A 332 -19.69 -4.45 18.74
C LEU A 332 -19.26 -3.64 19.97
N GLY A 333 -20.13 -3.49 20.97
CA GLY A 333 -19.81 -2.81 22.22
C GLY A 333 -18.65 -3.43 23.00
N SER A 334 -18.62 -4.77 23.15
CA SER A 334 -17.50 -5.45 23.82
C SER A 334 -16.19 -5.33 23.03
N ARG A 335 -16.26 -5.46 21.71
CA ARG A 335 -15.10 -5.27 20.83
C ARG A 335 -14.51 -3.86 20.91
N ILE A 336 -15.35 -2.82 20.96
CA ILE A 336 -14.91 -1.42 21.19
C ILE A 336 -14.23 -1.29 22.55
N ALA A 337 -14.78 -1.92 23.60
CA ALA A 337 -14.19 -1.87 24.93
C ALA A 337 -12.79 -2.50 24.97
N HIS A 338 -12.57 -3.61 24.27
CA HIS A 338 -11.27 -4.28 24.20
C HIS A 338 -10.20 -3.46 23.48
N HIS A 339 -10.51 -2.90 22.30
CA HIS A 339 -9.57 -2.01 21.59
C HIS A 339 -9.29 -0.72 22.36
N TYR A 340 -10.29 -0.19 23.09
CA TYR A 340 -10.08 0.94 23.97
C TYR A 340 -9.12 0.58 25.12
N ALA A 341 -9.29 -0.58 25.75
CA ALA A 341 -8.43 -1.05 26.82
C ALA A 341 -6.98 -1.25 26.37
N THR A 342 -6.75 -1.87 25.21
CA THR A 342 -5.39 -2.01 24.67
C THR A 342 -4.80 -0.67 24.28
N THR A 343 -5.60 0.29 23.77
CA THR A 343 -5.13 1.65 23.53
C THR A 343 -4.59 2.31 24.82
N LEU A 344 -5.31 2.21 25.94
CA LEU A 344 -4.84 2.73 27.22
C LEU A 344 -3.57 2.01 27.69
N ALA A 345 -3.55 0.68 27.62
CA ALA A 345 -2.40 -0.14 27.96
C ALA A 345 -1.15 0.23 27.15
N THR A 346 -1.29 0.53 25.86
CA THR A 346 -0.21 1.01 25.00
C THR A 346 0.36 2.33 25.52
N LEU A 347 -0.52 3.31 25.79
CA LEU A 347 -0.11 4.63 26.24
C LEU A 347 0.58 4.58 27.61
N GLU A 348 0.09 3.75 28.54
CA GLU A 348 0.76 3.51 29.81
C GLU A 348 2.12 2.85 29.66
N ALA A 349 2.25 1.84 28.80
CA ALA A 349 3.51 1.16 28.54
C ALA A 349 4.56 2.14 28.01
N VAL A 350 4.20 2.95 27.01
CA VAL A 350 5.08 4.00 26.47
C VAL A 350 5.43 5.04 27.53
N MET A 351 4.45 5.54 28.28
CA MET A 351 4.69 6.51 29.35
C MET A 351 5.69 5.99 30.39
N SER A 352 5.58 4.71 30.76
CA SER A 352 6.44 4.09 31.77
C SER A 352 7.91 3.97 31.35
N GLN A 353 8.20 4.10 30.05
CA GLN A 353 9.54 4.00 29.45
C GLN A 353 9.86 5.20 28.56
N LYS A 354 9.20 6.35 28.77
CA LYS A 354 9.18 7.49 27.83
C LYS A 354 10.57 7.93 27.35
N ASP A 355 11.54 8.05 28.26
CA ASP A 355 12.89 8.51 27.90
C ASP A 355 13.63 7.42 27.11
N LYS A 356 13.53 6.16 27.55
CA LYS A 356 14.20 5.02 26.91
C LYS A 356 13.65 4.72 25.51
N VAL A 357 12.35 4.91 25.29
CA VAL A 357 11.72 4.80 23.96
C VAL A 357 12.34 5.79 22.97
N VAL A 358 12.60 7.02 23.40
CA VAL A 358 13.24 8.06 22.57
C VAL A 358 14.72 7.75 22.36
N ASP A 359 15.45 7.42 23.43
CA ASP A 359 16.90 7.17 23.37
C ASP A 359 17.26 5.98 22.47
N GLU A 360 16.55 4.86 22.57
CA GLU A 360 16.81 3.68 21.74
C GLU A 360 16.43 3.91 20.28
N PHE A 361 15.42 4.72 19.99
CA PHE A 361 15.06 5.11 18.62
C PHE A 361 16.14 5.99 17.99
N ILE A 362 16.69 6.94 18.76
CA ILE A 362 17.80 7.79 18.33
C ILE A 362 19.03 6.92 18.05
N LYS A 363 19.38 6.05 19.00
CA LYS A 363 20.49 5.11 18.87
C LYS A 363 20.35 4.20 17.65
N PHE A 364 19.16 3.66 17.38
CA PHE A 364 18.88 2.83 16.20
C PHE A 364 19.33 3.50 14.89
N HIS A 365 19.01 4.79 14.71
CA HIS A 365 19.33 5.54 13.50
C HIS A 365 20.78 6.03 13.46
N GLN A 366 21.33 6.43 14.61
CA GLN A 366 22.73 6.85 14.71
C GLN A 366 23.69 5.68 14.47
N ASP A 367 23.41 4.50 15.03
CA ASP A 367 24.16 3.28 14.78
C ASP A 367 24.10 2.92 13.28
N ALA A 368 22.91 2.96 12.67
CA ALA A 368 22.71 2.72 11.25
C ALA A 368 23.51 3.68 10.34
N ALA A 369 23.54 4.98 10.67
CA ALA A 369 24.24 5.97 9.85
C ALA A 369 25.79 5.87 10.00
N ASN A 370 26.28 5.57 11.21
CA ASN A 370 27.71 5.60 11.52
C ASN A 370 28.40 4.25 11.30
N ALA A 371 27.74 3.15 11.68
CA ALA A 371 28.25 1.79 11.66
C ALA A 371 27.14 0.82 11.21
N PRO A 372 26.67 0.91 9.95
CA PRO A 372 25.59 0.08 9.45
C PRO A 372 25.92 -1.40 9.62
N ALA A 373 24.96 -2.14 10.19
CA ALA A 373 25.09 -3.57 10.36
C ALA A 373 24.94 -4.31 9.01
N GLY A 374 25.52 -5.50 8.91
CA GLY A 374 25.50 -6.32 7.69
C GLY A 374 26.81 -6.31 6.90
N ASN A 375 26.84 -7.07 5.81
CA ASN A 375 28.08 -7.33 5.04
C ASN A 375 28.33 -6.31 3.93
N PHE A 376 27.33 -5.54 3.53
CA PHE A 376 27.40 -4.64 2.38
C PHE A 376 27.43 -3.19 2.83
N LYS A 377 28.39 -2.43 2.29
CA LYS A 377 28.58 -1.00 2.53
C LYS A 377 27.94 -0.14 1.43
N THR A 378 27.72 -0.73 0.26
CA THR A 378 27.08 -0.10 -0.90
C THR A 378 26.24 -1.14 -1.62
N TYR A 379 25.03 -0.77 -2.03
CA TYR A 379 24.22 -1.55 -2.96
C TYR A 379 24.34 -0.93 -4.35
N LEU A 380 24.71 -1.73 -5.33
CA LEU A 380 24.81 -1.36 -6.74
C LEU A 380 23.58 -1.92 -7.47
N VAL A 381 22.88 -1.08 -8.21
CA VAL A 381 21.77 -1.49 -9.08
C VAL A 381 22.11 -1.09 -10.51
N LYS A 382 22.14 -2.07 -11.41
CA LYS A 382 22.49 -1.85 -12.81
C LYS A 382 21.43 -0.98 -13.49
N ALA A 383 21.88 -0.06 -14.33
CA ALA A 383 20.98 0.64 -15.22
C ALA A 383 20.23 -0.35 -16.13
N GLY A 384 18.96 -0.07 -16.42
CA GLY A 384 18.12 -0.89 -17.29
C GLY A 384 16.66 -0.46 -17.26
N SER A 385 15.81 -1.27 -17.88
CA SER A 385 14.34 -1.19 -17.78
C SER A 385 13.90 -1.11 -16.32
N ASN A 386 12.85 -0.35 -16.01
CA ASN A 386 12.31 -0.12 -14.66
C ASN A 386 13.19 0.68 -13.67
N ILE A 387 14.40 1.13 -14.05
CA ILE A 387 15.27 1.91 -13.14
C ILE A 387 14.62 3.20 -12.64
N ARG A 388 13.74 3.80 -13.45
CA ARG A 388 12.94 4.99 -13.10
C ARG A 388 11.91 4.66 -12.02
N ALA A 389 11.12 3.61 -12.22
CA ALA A 389 10.13 3.15 -11.22
C ALA A 389 10.81 2.80 -9.89
N PHE A 390 11.97 2.15 -9.96
CA PHE A 390 12.78 1.84 -8.78
C PHE A 390 13.33 3.10 -8.08
N SER A 391 13.84 4.07 -8.84
CA SER A 391 14.30 5.36 -8.31
C SER A 391 13.17 6.12 -7.59
N ASN A 392 12.00 6.22 -8.23
CA ASN A 392 10.81 6.83 -7.61
C ASN A 392 10.37 6.08 -6.33
N TRP A 393 10.57 4.76 -6.28
CA TRP A 393 10.34 3.98 -5.07
C TRP A 393 11.37 4.28 -3.98
N LEU A 394 12.66 4.41 -4.31
CA LEU A 394 13.71 4.82 -3.36
C LEU A 394 13.40 6.21 -2.75
N ASP A 395 12.97 7.16 -3.58
CA ASP A 395 12.57 8.51 -3.14
C ASP A 395 11.43 8.45 -2.13
N ARG A 396 10.39 7.66 -2.42
CA ARG A 396 9.23 7.48 -1.52
C ARG A 396 9.59 6.78 -0.22
N GLN A 397 10.57 5.88 -0.24
CA GLN A 397 11.11 5.27 0.99
C GLN A 397 11.99 6.24 1.80
N GLY A 398 12.51 7.29 1.18
CA GLY A 398 13.45 8.24 1.79
C GLY A 398 14.88 7.71 1.84
N PHE A 399 15.28 6.87 0.88
CA PHE A 399 16.66 6.41 0.78
C PHE A 399 17.55 7.45 0.11
N MET A 400 18.78 7.57 0.60
CA MET A 400 19.84 8.34 -0.05
C MET A 400 20.57 7.46 -1.08
N TYR A 401 20.57 7.90 -2.34
CA TYR A 401 21.21 7.21 -3.45
C TYR A 401 21.69 8.19 -4.52
N GLY A 402 22.47 7.71 -5.48
CA GLY A 402 22.91 8.50 -6.63
C GLY A 402 23.58 7.65 -7.71
N LEU A 403 24.27 8.28 -8.65
CA LEU A 403 24.94 7.59 -9.76
C LEU A 403 26.38 7.21 -9.41
N ALA A 404 26.90 6.14 -10.00
CA ALA A 404 28.30 5.78 -9.85
C ALA A 404 29.26 6.86 -10.39
N GLY A 405 28.88 7.56 -11.46
CA GLY A 405 29.63 8.70 -12.05
C GLY A 405 30.95 8.34 -12.74
N LYS A 406 31.47 7.13 -12.52
CA LYS A 406 32.68 6.60 -13.17
C LYS A 406 32.57 5.08 -13.31
N SER A 407 33.17 4.52 -14.36
CA SER A 407 33.24 3.07 -14.51
C SER A 407 34.40 2.50 -13.70
N LEU A 408 34.16 1.40 -12.97
CA LEU A 408 35.19 0.68 -12.22
C LEU A 408 34.83 -0.80 -12.04
N LEU A 409 35.82 -1.64 -11.75
CA LEU A 409 35.59 -3.05 -11.42
C LEU A 409 35.55 -3.20 -9.89
N ALA A 410 34.53 -3.90 -9.39
CA ALA A 410 34.38 -4.20 -7.97
C ALA A 410 33.99 -5.67 -7.78
N LYS A 411 34.38 -6.26 -6.64
CA LYS A 411 33.84 -7.55 -6.21
C LYS A 411 32.54 -7.31 -5.45
N GLY A 412 31.49 -8.05 -5.81
CA GLY A 412 30.18 -7.92 -5.20
C GLY A 412 29.42 -9.24 -5.19
N THR A 413 28.51 -9.38 -4.24
CA THR A 413 27.54 -10.47 -4.19
C THR A 413 26.33 -10.07 -5.03
N GLU A 414 26.04 -10.80 -6.10
CA GLU A 414 24.81 -10.58 -6.88
C GLU A 414 23.62 -11.11 -6.08
N LEU A 415 22.59 -10.28 -5.95
CA LEU A 415 21.53 -10.48 -4.97
C LEU A 415 20.47 -11.49 -5.44
N THR A 416 20.40 -11.81 -6.72
CA THR A 416 19.45 -12.79 -7.28
C THR A 416 19.98 -14.22 -7.16
N SER A 417 21.27 -14.43 -7.34
CA SER A 417 21.93 -15.74 -7.24
C SER A 417 22.60 -15.96 -5.90
N ALA A 418 22.75 -14.92 -5.08
CA ALA A 418 23.53 -14.91 -3.84
C ALA A 418 24.98 -15.39 -4.05
N THR A 419 25.58 -15.08 -5.20
CA THR A 419 26.96 -15.49 -5.54
C THR A 419 27.90 -14.29 -5.64
N GLU A 420 29.10 -14.44 -5.09
CA GLU A 420 30.22 -13.49 -5.27
C GLU A 420 30.73 -13.52 -6.71
N GLN A 421 30.86 -12.34 -7.32
CA GLN A 421 31.43 -12.19 -8.66
C GLN A 421 32.07 -10.81 -8.83
N THR A 422 32.97 -10.69 -9.82
CA THR A 422 33.45 -9.38 -10.26
C THR A 422 32.36 -8.72 -11.11
N CYS A 423 31.97 -7.50 -10.75
CA CYS A 423 31.00 -6.71 -11.49
C CYS A 423 31.67 -5.45 -12.05
N LYS A 424 31.28 -5.08 -13.27
CA LYS A 424 31.63 -3.80 -13.87
C LYS A 424 30.55 -2.78 -13.49
N ILE A 425 30.95 -1.80 -12.70
CA ILE A 425 30.16 -0.61 -12.43
C ILE A 425 30.31 0.32 -13.62
N GLU A 426 29.20 0.78 -14.16
CA GLU A 426 29.12 1.77 -15.23
C GLU A 426 28.70 3.13 -14.67
N GLN A 427 29.04 4.21 -15.37
CA GLN A 427 28.80 5.59 -14.89
C GLN A 427 27.34 5.86 -14.50
N ASN A 428 26.40 5.23 -15.20
CA ASN A 428 24.96 5.39 -15.06
C ASN A 428 24.29 4.37 -14.12
N ASP A 429 25.06 3.46 -13.50
CA ASP A 429 24.50 2.59 -12.48
C ASP A 429 24.13 3.38 -11.21
N LEU A 430 23.11 2.91 -10.49
CA LEU A 430 22.73 3.47 -9.20
C LEU A 430 23.58 2.87 -8.08
N LEU A 431 24.02 3.73 -7.17
CA LEU A 431 24.67 3.38 -5.92
C LEU A 431 23.83 3.87 -4.74
N ILE A 432 23.51 2.97 -3.82
CA ILE A 432 22.80 3.25 -2.57
C ILE A 432 23.76 2.95 -1.43
N SER A 433 24.12 3.98 -0.65
CA SER A 433 25.05 3.77 0.47
C SER A 433 24.34 3.10 1.64
N ALA A 434 24.97 2.12 2.29
CA ALA A 434 24.44 1.62 3.57
C ALA A 434 24.63 2.65 4.71
N TYR A 435 25.50 3.65 4.57
CA TYR A 435 25.77 4.64 5.61
C TYR A 435 24.71 5.75 5.61
N GLN A 436 23.50 5.42 6.06
CA GLN A 436 22.36 6.32 6.12
C GLN A 436 21.42 5.98 7.29
N PRO A 437 20.63 6.92 7.82
CA PRO A 437 19.72 6.65 8.94
C PRO A 437 18.77 5.49 8.70
N LYS A 438 18.32 5.28 7.45
CA LYS A 438 17.44 4.18 7.05
C LYS A 438 18.16 2.87 6.67
N SER A 439 19.40 2.67 7.09
CA SER A 439 20.19 1.49 6.69
C SER A 439 19.54 0.16 7.09
N ASN A 440 18.84 0.09 8.22
CA ASN A 440 18.22 -1.14 8.68
C ASN A 440 17.10 -1.59 7.72
N LEU A 441 16.17 -0.69 7.38
CA LEU A 441 15.15 -0.93 6.35
C LEU A 441 15.79 -1.31 5.01
N LEU A 442 16.82 -0.56 4.57
CA LEU A 442 17.53 -0.84 3.32
C LEU A 442 18.04 -2.28 3.29
N ARG A 443 18.74 -2.70 4.34
CA ARG A 443 19.30 -4.04 4.44
C ARG A 443 18.22 -5.11 4.44
N ILE A 444 17.13 -4.91 5.18
CA ILE A 444 16.01 -5.86 5.25
C ILE A 444 15.40 -6.07 3.86
N LEU A 445 15.15 -4.99 3.11
CA LEU A 445 14.50 -5.07 1.79
C LEU A 445 15.44 -5.60 0.69
N PHE A 446 16.75 -5.41 0.86
CA PHE A 446 17.77 -5.96 -0.03
C PHE A 446 18.29 -7.34 0.40
N ASP A 447 17.78 -7.94 1.47
CA ASP A 447 18.20 -9.28 1.90
C ASP A 447 17.65 -10.34 0.93
N PRO A 448 18.51 -11.03 0.15
CA PRO A 448 18.04 -12.01 -0.81
C PRO A 448 17.67 -13.34 -0.15
N LYS A 449 18.08 -13.54 1.10
CA LYS A 449 17.81 -14.76 1.86
C LYS A 449 17.54 -14.43 3.33
N PRO A 450 16.37 -13.86 3.64
CA PRO A 450 15.95 -13.61 5.01
C PRO A 450 16.09 -14.85 5.89
N ALA A 451 16.65 -14.69 7.08
CA ALA A 451 16.90 -15.80 8.01
C ALA A 451 15.64 -16.12 8.81
N LEU A 452 15.13 -17.35 8.67
CA LEU A 452 13.99 -17.86 9.40
C LEU A 452 14.43 -18.55 10.69
N GLU A 453 14.00 -18.02 11.84
CA GLU A 453 14.21 -18.67 13.14
C GLU A 453 13.31 -19.91 13.30
N ASP A 454 12.13 -19.89 12.67
CA ASP A 454 11.16 -20.97 12.64
C ASP A 454 10.63 -21.15 11.21
N SER A 455 10.24 -22.38 10.87
CA SER A 455 9.63 -22.75 9.59
C SER A 455 8.16 -22.38 9.47
N VAL A 456 7.48 -22.14 10.60
CA VAL A 456 6.09 -21.67 10.62
C VAL A 456 6.12 -20.14 10.60
N THR A 457 5.69 -19.57 9.48
CA THR A 457 5.54 -18.12 9.31
C THR A 457 4.10 -17.78 8.99
N TYR A 458 3.68 -16.57 9.37
CA TYR A 458 2.33 -16.09 9.10
C TYR A 458 2.05 -15.97 7.60
N ASP A 459 3.04 -15.55 6.81
CA ASP A 459 2.79 -15.11 5.43
C ASP A 459 4.03 -15.23 4.50
N VAL A 460 4.56 -14.13 3.99
CA VAL A 460 5.60 -14.10 2.94
C VAL A 460 7.00 -14.30 3.51
N THR A 461 7.75 -15.22 2.88
CA THR A 461 9.11 -15.57 3.31
C THR A 461 10.24 -15.01 2.43
N SER A 462 9.91 -14.29 1.35
CA SER A 462 10.88 -13.67 0.45
C SER A 462 10.34 -12.40 -0.21
N TRP A 463 11.18 -11.38 -0.36
CA TRP A 463 10.78 -10.03 -0.81
C TRP A 463 11.92 -9.23 -1.48
N GLY A 464 12.91 -9.92 -2.06
CA GLY A 464 14.10 -9.25 -2.60
C GLY A 464 13.76 -8.24 -3.71
N LEU A 465 14.15 -6.98 -3.51
CA LEU A 465 13.83 -5.87 -4.43
C LEU A 465 14.30 -6.10 -5.88
N ALA A 466 15.44 -6.77 -6.06
CA ALA A 466 15.97 -7.11 -7.37
C ALA A 466 14.95 -7.90 -8.22
N TYR A 467 14.26 -8.86 -7.61
CA TYR A 467 13.24 -9.67 -8.29
C TYR A 467 11.99 -8.85 -8.59
N ILE A 468 11.53 -8.05 -7.62
CA ILE A 468 10.28 -7.29 -7.72
C ILE A 468 10.33 -6.28 -8.88
N PHE A 469 11.48 -5.62 -9.06
CA PHE A 469 11.68 -4.65 -10.15
C PHE A 469 12.30 -5.25 -11.41
N GLY A 470 12.68 -6.54 -11.40
CA GLY A 470 13.39 -7.18 -12.51
C GLY A 470 14.77 -6.57 -12.77
N LEU A 471 15.45 -6.06 -11.73
CA LEU A 471 16.71 -5.35 -11.82
C LEU A 471 17.88 -6.21 -11.34
N LYS A 472 19.01 -6.14 -12.04
CA LYS A 472 20.25 -6.78 -11.61
C LYS A 472 20.93 -5.93 -10.53
N ALA A 473 21.17 -6.51 -9.36
CA ALA A 473 21.70 -5.78 -8.20
C ALA A 473 22.81 -6.56 -7.47
N TYR A 474 23.70 -5.81 -6.81
CA TYR A 474 24.86 -6.34 -6.10
C TYR A 474 25.02 -5.67 -4.73
N GLY A 475 25.39 -6.46 -3.72
CA GLY A 475 25.92 -5.98 -2.45
C GLY A 475 27.45 -5.89 -2.50
N LEU A 476 28.01 -4.71 -2.25
CA LEU A 476 29.47 -4.45 -2.27
C LEU A 476 29.99 -4.28 -0.84
N LYS A 477 31.14 -4.89 -0.53
CA LYS A 477 31.83 -4.74 0.78
C LYS A 477 32.58 -3.41 0.90
N GLU A 478 32.78 -2.71 -0.21
CA GLU A 478 33.43 -1.41 -0.28
C GLU A 478 32.42 -0.27 -0.13
N LYS A 479 32.84 0.80 0.54
CA LYS A 479 32.06 2.04 0.63
C LYS A 479 32.38 2.89 -0.60
N ILE A 480 31.43 3.01 -1.52
CA ILE A 480 31.56 3.81 -2.73
C ILE A 480 30.58 4.97 -2.61
N ALA A 481 31.09 6.20 -2.72
CA ALA A 481 30.27 7.40 -2.65
C ALA A 481 29.52 7.61 -3.98
N PRO A 482 28.19 7.77 -3.97
CA PRO A 482 27.45 8.16 -5.16
C PRO A 482 27.76 9.62 -5.54
N THR A 483 27.61 9.92 -6.82
CA THR A 483 27.47 11.29 -7.34
C THR A 483 25.99 11.67 -7.41
N ALA A 484 25.67 12.96 -7.39
CA ALA A 484 24.30 13.43 -7.44
C ALA A 484 23.58 12.93 -8.71
N LEU A 485 22.30 12.56 -8.58
CA LEU A 485 21.46 12.23 -9.72
C LEU A 485 21.26 13.46 -10.59
N GLN A 486 21.46 13.28 -11.90
CA GLN A 486 20.87 14.16 -12.90
C GLN A 486 19.67 13.42 -13.48
N ALA A 487 18.47 13.99 -13.35
CA ALA A 487 17.27 13.37 -13.87
C ALA A 487 17.45 13.12 -15.39
N PRO A 488 17.28 11.87 -15.87
CA PRO A 488 17.34 11.61 -17.30
C PRO A 488 16.17 12.31 -17.98
N ALA A 489 16.46 13.42 -18.66
CA ALA A 489 15.52 14.13 -19.49
C ALA A 489 15.47 13.49 -20.88
N VAL A 490 14.26 13.19 -21.34
CA VAL A 490 14.00 12.90 -22.76
C VAL A 490 13.46 14.19 -23.37
N ASP A 491 14.19 14.72 -24.35
CA ASP A 491 13.82 15.93 -25.09
C ASP A 491 13.75 15.61 -26.58
N ASN A 492 12.57 15.19 -27.02
CA ASN A 492 12.25 15.03 -28.43
C ASN A 492 11.95 16.41 -29.01
N LYS A 493 12.93 16.98 -29.72
CA LYS A 493 12.75 18.24 -30.45
C LYS A 493 11.97 18.02 -31.73
N ILE A 494 11.05 18.92 -32.02
CA ILE A 494 10.37 18.96 -33.32
C ILE A 494 11.42 19.24 -34.41
N PRO A 495 11.59 18.35 -35.40
CA PRO A 495 12.54 18.56 -36.49
C PRO A 495 12.17 19.80 -37.33
N ALA A 496 13.18 20.47 -37.88
CA ALA A 496 12.96 21.67 -38.72
C ALA A 496 12.20 21.37 -40.03
N ALA A 497 12.31 20.14 -40.53
CA ALA A 497 11.51 19.62 -41.63
C ALA A 497 10.70 18.43 -41.12
N SER A 498 9.40 18.40 -41.43
CA SER A 498 8.51 17.30 -41.04
C SER A 498 9.11 15.96 -41.49
N PRO A 499 9.33 15.00 -40.57
CA PRO A 499 9.84 13.69 -40.92
C PRO A 499 8.79 12.86 -41.68
N TYR A 500 9.24 11.81 -42.35
CA TYR A 500 8.39 10.79 -42.94
C TYR A 500 7.64 9.99 -41.85
N ALA A 501 8.37 9.64 -40.79
CA ALA A 501 7.84 8.95 -39.62
C ALA A 501 8.68 9.24 -38.36
N TYR A 502 8.11 8.95 -37.20
CA TYR A 502 8.84 8.74 -35.97
C TYR A 502 8.89 7.25 -35.65
N LEU A 503 10.07 6.78 -35.25
CA LEU A 503 10.29 5.43 -34.73
C LEU A 503 10.44 5.48 -33.21
N ALA A 504 9.85 4.51 -32.51
CA ALA A 504 10.06 4.29 -31.09
C ALA A 504 10.26 2.79 -30.83
N ASP A 505 11.21 2.47 -29.98
CA ASP A 505 11.42 1.09 -29.53
C ASP A 505 10.20 0.61 -28.70
N TRP A 506 10.06 -0.71 -28.59
CA TRP A 506 8.99 -1.35 -27.81
C TRP A 506 9.62 -2.37 -26.87
N SER A 507 10.13 -1.89 -25.74
CA SER A 507 10.86 -2.70 -24.76
C SER A 507 10.42 -2.50 -23.32
N ASP A 508 9.83 -1.35 -23.00
CA ASP A 508 9.59 -0.92 -21.62
C ASP A 508 8.10 -0.63 -21.35
N ALA A 509 7.74 -0.56 -20.07
CA ALA A 509 6.36 -0.30 -19.66
C ALA A 509 5.89 1.11 -20.08
N GLU A 510 6.82 2.07 -20.12
CA GLU A 510 6.60 3.43 -20.63
C GLU A 510 6.14 3.46 -22.09
N ASP A 511 6.62 2.52 -22.92
CA ASP A 511 6.23 2.41 -24.32
C ASP A 511 4.75 2.03 -24.46
N VAL A 512 4.23 1.23 -23.52
CA VAL A 512 2.80 0.88 -23.47
C VAL A 512 1.95 2.10 -23.20
N MET A 513 2.34 2.97 -22.26
CA MET A 513 1.64 4.22 -21.98
C MET A 513 1.68 5.17 -23.17
N PHE A 514 2.83 5.26 -23.82
CA PHE A 514 3.02 6.04 -25.04
C PHE A 514 2.07 5.58 -26.15
N LEU A 515 2.06 4.29 -26.47
CA LEU A 515 1.15 3.72 -27.46
C LEU A 515 -0.33 3.90 -27.07
N ALA A 516 -0.68 3.65 -25.81
CA ALA A 516 -2.03 3.82 -25.30
C ALA A 516 -2.53 5.26 -25.47
N GLU A 517 -1.68 6.26 -25.23
CA GLU A 517 -2.04 7.67 -25.43
C GLU A 517 -2.10 8.05 -26.91
N LEU A 518 -1.21 7.54 -27.76
CA LEU A 518 -1.30 7.73 -29.21
C LEU A 518 -2.63 7.20 -29.76
N LEU A 519 -2.99 5.96 -29.42
CA LEU A 519 -4.24 5.32 -29.88
C LEU A 519 -5.49 6.07 -29.39
N ARG A 520 -5.49 6.54 -28.13
CA ARG A 520 -6.61 7.37 -27.59
C ARG A 520 -6.76 8.71 -28.30
N ASN A 521 -5.67 9.27 -28.82
CA ASN A 521 -5.69 10.49 -29.63
C ASN A 521 -5.96 10.21 -31.12
N GLY A 522 -6.31 8.98 -31.49
CA GLY A 522 -6.62 8.61 -32.87
C GLY A 522 -5.40 8.59 -33.80
N VAL A 523 -4.18 8.55 -33.24
CA VAL A 523 -2.95 8.47 -34.03
C VAL A 523 -2.82 7.07 -34.63
N LEU A 524 -2.67 6.99 -35.94
CA LEU A 524 -2.31 5.77 -36.64
C LEU A 524 -0.88 5.39 -36.28
N VAL A 525 -0.73 4.24 -35.62
CA VAL A 525 0.57 3.62 -35.32
C VAL A 525 0.66 2.31 -36.07
N LYS A 526 1.81 2.05 -36.68
CA LYS A 526 2.12 0.79 -37.35
C LYS A 526 3.21 0.02 -36.61
N THR A 527 3.31 -1.27 -36.87
CA THR A 527 4.42 -2.12 -36.39
C THR A 527 4.70 -3.24 -37.39
N THR A 528 5.81 -3.94 -37.18
CA THR A 528 6.23 -5.12 -37.96
C THR A 528 6.68 -6.22 -37.00
N ASN A 529 6.35 -7.47 -37.32
CA ASN A 529 6.84 -8.65 -36.59
C ASN A 529 8.23 -9.10 -37.05
N MET A 530 8.84 -8.38 -38.00
CA MET A 530 10.21 -8.59 -38.47
C MET A 530 11.09 -7.39 -38.12
N PRO A 531 12.36 -7.60 -37.72
CA PRO A 531 13.32 -6.52 -37.58
C PRO A 531 13.60 -5.88 -38.96
N PHE A 532 14.04 -4.63 -38.95
CA PHE A 532 14.45 -3.90 -40.15
C PHE A 532 15.67 -3.02 -39.86
N GLU A 533 16.41 -2.66 -40.90
CA GLU A 533 17.57 -1.78 -40.79
C GLU A 533 17.34 -0.49 -41.57
N MET A 534 17.66 0.65 -40.97
CA MET A 534 17.67 1.94 -41.65
C MET A 534 18.78 2.83 -41.07
N ASP A 535 19.49 3.56 -41.92
CA ASP A 535 20.62 4.41 -41.53
C ASP A 535 21.66 3.67 -40.65
N LYS A 536 21.96 2.40 -40.99
CA LYS A 536 22.86 1.49 -40.24
C LYS A 536 22.42 1.19 -38.80
N THR A 537 21.18 1.49 -38.46
CA THR A 537 20.56 1.17 -37.18
C THR A 537 19.56 0.04 -37.38
N ILE A 538 19.68 -1.02 -36.58
CA ILE A 538 18.76 -2.15 -36.58
C ILE A 538 17.65 -1.86 -35.58
N TYR A 539 16.41 -1.94 -36.05
CA TYR A 539 15.20 -1.82 -35.25
C TYR A 539 14.60 -3.21 -35.04
N PRO A 540 14.33 -3.61 -33.79
CA PRO A 540 13.78 -4.93 -33.50
C PRO A 540 12.33 -5.07 -33.99
N ALA A 541 11.87 -6.32 -34.11
CA ALA A 541 10.45 -6.61 -34.30
C ALA A 541 9.62 -5.98 -33.15
N GLY A 542 8.47 -5.39 -33.48
CA GLY A 542 7.63 -4.67 -32.53
C GLY A 542 7.84 -3.15 -32.49
N THR A 543 8.91 -2.63 -33.12
CA THR A 543 9.16 -1.18 -33.22
C THR A 543 7.92 -0.43 -33.67
N LEU A 544 7.57 0.63 -32.95
CA LEU A 544 6.44 1.50 -33.27
C LEU A 544 6.84 2.45 -34.40
N ILE A 545 6.06 2.43 -35.47
CA ILE A 545 6.26 3.25 -36.67
C ILE A 545 5.08 4.21 -36.76
N VAL A 546 5.31 5.48 -36.43
CA VAL A 546 4.28 6.52 -36.50
C VAL A 546 4.52 7.36 -37.75
N THR A 547 3.80 7.05 -38.84
CA THR A 547 3.96 7.74 -40.12
C THR A 547 3.22 9.07 -40.15
N HIS A 548 3.76 10.07 -40.85
CA HIS A 548 3.00 11.30 -41.13
C HIS A 548 1.77 11.01 -41.99
N LYS A 549 1.92 10.10 -42.98
CA LYS A 549 0.79 9.60 -43.78
C LYS A 549 -0.21 8.84 -42.90
N GLY A 550 -1.49 9.16 -43.02
CA GLY A 550 -2.57 8.64 -42.17
C GLY A 550 -2.82 9.48 -40.92
N ASN A 551 -1.95 10.47 -40.63
CA ASN A 551 -2.03 11.37 -39.49
C ASN A 551 -2.02 12.85 -39.94
N GLU A 552 -2.37 13.15 -41.20
CA GLU A 552 -2.31 14.53 -41.73
C GLU A 552 -3.33 15.50 -41.10
N GLY A 553 -4.38 14.98 -40.45
CA GLY A 553 -5.45 15.79 -39.85
C GLY A 553 -5.17 16.33 -38.45
N ILE A 554 -3.98 16.05 -37.89
CA ILE A 554 -3.58 16.46 -36.55
C ILE A 554 -2.30 17.30 -36.59
N ALA A 555 -1.99 18.00 -35.50
CA ALA A 555 -0.70 18.65 -35.32
C ALA A 555 0.40 17.60 -35.06
N PHE A 556 0.69 16.78 -36.06
CA PHE A 556 1.42 15.52 -35.99
C PHE A 556 2.71 15.60 -35.17
N ASP A 557 3.66 16.44 -35.60
CA ASP A 557 4.95 16.57 -34.93
C ASP A 557 4.82 17.02 -33.48
N LYS A 558 3.99 18.04 -33.25
CA LYS A 558 3.77 18.58 -31.91
C LYS A 558 3.14 17.54 -31.00
N LEU A 559 2.13 16.81 -31.48
CA LEU A 559 1.41 15.83 -30.68
C LEU A 559 2.30 14.64 -30.33
N VAL A 560 2.94 14.02 -31.33
CA VAL A 560 3.76 12.81 -31.12
C VAL A 560 4.96 13.11 -30.22
N THR A 561 5.67 14.23 -30.45
CA THR A 561 6.80 14.62 -29.59
C THR A 561 6.35 14.98 -28.17
N THR A 562 5.19 15.64 -27.99
CA THR A 562 4.64 15.96 -26.66
C THR A 562 4.30 14.69 -25.89
N ILE A 563 3.62 13.72 -26.53
CA ILE A 563 3.25 12.46 -25.89
C ILE A 563 4.51 11.64 -25.56
N ALA A 564 5.50 11.60 -26.47
CA ALA A 564 6.76 10.90 -26.22
C ALA A 564 7.56 11.51 -25.06
N ASN A 565 7.64 12.85 -24.98
CA ASN A 565 8.29 13.54 -23.88
C ASN A 565 7.60 13.29 -22.53
N LYS A 566 6.26 13.29 -22.53
CA LYS A 566 5.46 12.98 -21.34
C LYS A 566 5.73 11.58 -20.79
N HIS A 567 5.93 10.60 -21.68
CA HIS A 567 6.16 9.20 -21.31
C HIS A 567 7.63 8.79 -21.32
N PHE A 568 8.56 9.74 -21.49
CA PHE A 568 10.01 9.47 -21.55
C PHE A 568 10.43 8.48 -22.64
N VAL A 569 9.70 8.45 -23.76
CA VAL A 569 10.02 7.65 -24.94
C VAL A 569 10.88 8.48 -25.87
N ARG A 570 12.05 7.97 -26.28
CA ARG A 570 12.90 8.63 -27.27
C ARG A 570 12.41 8.28 -28.67
N LEU A 571 12.23 9.30 -29.50
CA LEU A 571 11.84 9.16 -30.89
C LEU A 571 13.05 9.28 -31.81
N THR A 572 13.05 8.47 -32.86
CA THR A 572 13.97 8.63 -33.99
C THR A 572 13.20 9.15 -35.20
N PRO A 573 13.36 10.43 -35.60
CA PRO A 573 12.73 10.96 -36.80
C PRO A 573 13.46 10.46 -38.04
N VAL A 574 12.71 10.01 -39.05
CA VAL A 574 13.27 9.40 -40.26
C VAL A 574 12.73 10.10 -41.50
N LYS A 575 13.55 10.21 -42.54
CA LYS A 575 13.24 11.01 -43.74
C LYS A 575 12.58 10.23 -44.86
N THR A 576 12.55 8.89 -44.75
CA THR A 576 12.00 7.99 -45.76
C THR A 576 11.38 6.76 -45.09
N GLY A 577 10.53 6.05 -45.81
CA GLY A 577 10.04 4.72 -45.44
C GLY A 577 10.82 3.57 -46.09
N PHE A 578 11.90 3.89 -46.82
CA PHE A 578 12.81 2.95 -47.46
C PHE A 578 13.81 2.39 -46.44
N VAL A 579 13.79 1.07 -46.23
CA VAL A 579 14.70 0.38 -45.31
C VAL A 579 15.81 -0.32 -46.09
N SER A 580 17.01 -0.42 -45.50
CA SER A 580 18.15 -1.11 -46.12
C SER A 580 17.94 -2.62 -46.16
N THR A 581 17.35 -3.18 -45.10
CA THR A 581 16.96 -4.60 -44.99
C THR A 581 15.65 -4.71 -44.21
N GLY A 582 14.84 -5.73 -44.51
CA GLY A 582 13.50 -5.90 -43.93
C GLY A 582 12.40 -5.38 -44.83
N SER A 583 11.28 -4.93 -44.25
CA SER A 583 10.11 -4.43 -44.98
C SER A 583 10.03 -2.89 -44.94
N ASP A 584 9.90 -2.28 -46.12
CA ASP A 584 9.59 -0.84 -46.24
C ASP A 584 8.26 -0.51 -45.53
N PHE A 585 8.09 0.74 -45.08
CA PHE A 585 6.92 1.13 -44.27
C PHE A 585 5.58 1.12 -45.02
N GLY A 586 5.63 0.99 -46.35
CA GLY A 586 4.46 0.81 -47.21
C GLY A 586 4.12 -0.66 -47.51
N ASN A 587 4.93 -1.61 -47.03
CA ASN A 587 4.72 -3.04 -47.27
C ASN A 587 3.59 -3.61 -46.39
N ASP A 588 2.92 -4.66 -46.86
CA ASP A 588 1.83 -5.34 -46.14
C ASP A 588 2.27 -5.97 -44.81
N ASN A 589 3.57 -6.26 -44.64
CA ASN A 589 4.14 -6.72 -43.37
C ASN A 589 4.20 -5.62 -42.28
N VAL A 590 4.03 -4.35 -42.66
CA VAL A 590 4.00 -3.21 -41.74
C VAL A 590 2.55 -2.80 -41.48
N VAL A 591 1.97 -3.42 -40.46
CA VAL A 591 0.53 -3.39 -40.20
C VAL A 591 0.14 -2.27 -39.24
N ALA A 592 -1.05 -1.70 -39.45
CA ALA A 592 -1.65 -0.76 -38.51
C ALA A 592 -2.09 -1.48 -37.23
N LEU A 593 -1.74 -0.90 -36.08
CA LEU A 593 -2.20 -1.36 -34.78
C LEU A 593 -3.65 -0.93 -34.56
N LYS A 594 -4.49 -1.88 -34.14
CA LYS A 594 -5.84 -1.60 -33.64
C LYS A 594 -5.82 -1.57 -32.12
N ALA A 595 -6.51 -0.61 -31.52
CA ALA A 595 -6.70 -0.55 -30.08
C ALA A 595 -7.55 -1.75 -29.64
N PRO A 596 -7.02 -2.69 -28.82
CA PRO A 596 -7.78 -3.87 -28.40
C PRO A 596 -8.89 -3.50 -27.42
N LYS A 597 -10.09 -4.05 -27.61
CA LYS A 597 -11.16 -4.09 -26.61
C LYS A 597 -10.86 -5.20 -25.60
N VAL A 598 -10.39 -4.80 -24.42
CA VAL A 598 -10.03 -5.71 -23.32
C VAL A 598 -11.18 -5.83 -22.32
N VAL A 599 -11.53 -7.07 -21.98
CA VAL A 599 -12.50 -7.41 -20.94
C VAL A 599 -11.78 -8.12 -19.79
N ALA A 600 -12.02 -7.70 -18.56
CA ALA A 600 -11.57 -8.37 -17.34
C ALA A 600 -12.77 -8.86 -16.52
N VAL A 601 -12.67 -10.08 -15.99
CA VAL A 601 -13.76 -10.72 -15.23
C VAL A 601 -13.66 -10.41 -13.74
N ALA A 602 -14.80 -10.12 -13.14
CA ALA A 602 -14.98 -9.78 -11.73
C ALA A 602 -16.17 -10.53 -11.11
N GLY A 603 -16.35 -10.47 -9.79
CA GLY A 603 -17.50 -11.06 -9.09
C GLY A 603 -17.20 -12.40 -8.42
N ASP A 604 -18.26 -13.06 -7.95
CA ASP A 604 -18.16 -14.31 -7.19
C ASP A 604 -17.33 -15.37 -7.93
N GLY A 605 -16.48 -16.05 -7.16
CA GLY A 605 -15.50 -17.01 -7.67
C GLY A 605 -14.22 -16.39 -8.24
N VAL A 606 -14.12 -15.07 -8.38
CA VAL A 606 -12.87 -14.37 -8.75
C VAL A 606 -12.18 -13.81 -7.51
N SER A 607 -10.87 -14.01 -7.39
CA SER A 607 -10.07 -13.42 -6.31
C SER A 607 -10.13 -11.88 -6.38
N PRO A 608 -10.59 -11.18 -5.31
CA PRO A 608 -10.67 -9.72 -5.30
C PRO A 608 -9.32 -9.05 -5.61
N THR A 609 -8.24 -9.52 -4.99
CA THR A 609 -6.90 -8.92 -5.14
C THR A 609 -6.31 -9.18 -6.52
N ALA A 610 -6.57 -10.34 -7.12
CA ALA A 610 -6.09 -10.65 -8.47
C ALA A 610 -6.83 -9.80 -9.52
N PHE A 611 -8.15 -9.67 -9.41
CA PHE A 611 -8.93 -8.75 -10.24
C PHE A 611 -8.47 -7.31 -10.03
N GLY A 612 -8.28 -6.91 -8.76
CA GLY A 612 -7.76 -5.61 -8.36
C GLY A 612 -6.42 -5.26 -9.02
N ALA A 613 -5.48 -6.21 -9.05
CA ALA A 613 -4.19 -6.04 -9.71
C ALA A 613 -4.34 -5.79 -11.23
N VAL A 614 -5.21 -6.53 -11.91
CA VAL A 614 -5.51 -6.31 -13.34
C VAL A 614 -6.14 -4.94 -13.54
N TRP A 615 -7.18 -4.61 -12.78
CA TRP A 615 -7.89 -3.34 -12.91
C TRP A 615 -6.96 -2.14 -12.67
N HIS A 616 -6.18 -2.18 -11.58
CA HIS A 616 -5.20 -1.15 -11.27
C HIS A 616 -4.09 -1.06 -12.33
N TYR A 617 -3.61 -2.18 -12.87
CA TYR A 617 -2.62 -2.14 -13.96
C TYR A 617 -3.13 -1.35 -15.16
N PHE A 618 -4.34 -1.66 -15.64
CA PHE A 618 -4.95 -0.98 -16.77
C PHE A 618 -5.21 0.50 -16.49
N GLU A 619 -5.87 0.82 -15.37
CA GLU A 619 -6.31 2.19 -15.11
C GLU A 619 -5.21 3.09 -14.55
N GLN A 620 -4.35 2.55 -13.67
CA GLN A 620 -3.34 3.35 -12.96
C GLN A 620 -1.96 3.28 -13.59
N GLN A 621 -1.51 2.12 -14.06
CA GLN A 621 -0.15 1.96 -14.58
C GLN A 621 -0.07 2.29 -16.06
N ILE A 622 -0.83 1.62 -16.92
CA ILE A 622 -0.72 1.80 -18.39
C ILE A 622 -1.72 2.81 -18.97
N LYS A 623 -2.66 3.32 -18.15
CA LYS A 623 -3.69 4.29 -18.52
C LYS A 623 -4.51 3.85 -19.75
N TYR A 624 -4.83 2.56 -19.85
CA TYR A 624 -5.56 1.95 -20.94
C TYR A 624 -6.95 1.47 -20.46
N PRO A 625 -8.03 1.68 -21.24
CA PRO A 625 -9.38 1.27 -20.81
C PRO A 625 -9.51 -0.25 -20.72
N VAL A 626 -10.18 -0.73 -19.67
CA VAL A 626 -10.60 -2.12 -19.51
C VAL A 626 -12.10 -2.16 -19.22
N THR A 627 -12.81 -3.08 -19.87
CA THR A 627 -14.22 -3.33 -19.58
C THR A 627 -14.33 -4.38 -18.49
N ILE A 628 -14.92 -4.03 -17.35
CA ILE A 628 -15.11 -4.97 -16.24
C ILE A 628 -16.48 -5.65 -16.40
N VAL A 629 -16.50 -6.98 -16.33
CA VAL A 629 -17.73 -7.77 -16.49
C VAL A 629 -17.86 -8.75 -15.34
N ASN A 630 -19.05 -8.80 -14.73
CA ASN A 630 -19.35 -9.80 -13.72
C ASN A 630 -19.36 -11.20 -14.35
N ALA A 631 -18.74 -12.17 -13.70
CA ALA A 631 -18.60 -13.55 -14.16
C ALA A 631 -19.94 -14.19 -14.57
N SER A 632 -21.03 -13.85 -13.88
CA SER A 632 -22.39 -14.32 -14.20
C SER A 632 -22.92 -13.85 -15.57
N LYS A 633 -22.30 -12.85 -16.20
CA LYS A 633 -22.70 -12.26 -17.49
C LYS A 633 -21.85 -12.72 -18.68
N LEU A 634 -20.86 -13.59 -18.48
CA LEU A 634 -19.94 -14.03 -19.53
C LEU A 634 -20.66 -14.65 -20.74
N LEU A 635 -21.70 -15.44 -20.51
CA LEU A 635 -22.44 -16.09 -21.60
C LEU A 635 -23.17 -15.09 -22.51
N SER A 636 -23.50 -13.89 -22.00
CA SER A 636 -24.21 -12.83 -22.72
C SER A 636 -23.28 -11.79 -23.37
N LEU A 637 -21.97 -11.99 -23.37
CA LEU A 637 -21.04 -11.05 -23.97
C LEU A 637 -21.22 -10.92 -25.49
N PRO A 638 -21.05 -9.72 -26.06
CA PRO A 638 -20.91 -9.54 -27.51
C PRO A 638 -19.52 -9.99 -27.97
N TRP A 639 -19.30 -11.31 -28.05
CA TRP A 639 -17.98 -11.91 -28.31
C TRP A 639 -17.30 -11.44 -29.60
N ASN A 640 -18.07 -11.00 -30.60
CA ASN A 640 -17.55 -10.41 -31.83
C ASN A 640 -16.93 -9.02 -31.64
N GLU A 641 -17.15 -8.37 -30.50
CA GLU A 641 -16.55 -7.09 -30.12
C GLU A 641 -15.41 -7.22 -29.12
N VAL A 642 -15.11 -8.42 -28.61
CA VAL A 642 -14.08 -8.62 -27.58
C VAL A 642 -12.81 -9.13 -28.25
N ASP A 643 -11.70 -8.40 -28.07
CA ASP A 643 -10.39 -8.83 -28.60
C ASP A 643 -9.61 -9.65 -27.58
N VAL A 644 -9.70 -9.27 -26.30
CA VAL A 644 -8.98 -9.91 -25.19
C VAL A 644 -9.91 -10.15 -24.01
N LEU A 645 -9.89 -11.36 -23.47
CA LEU A 645 -10.57 -11.73 -22.23
C LEU A 645 -9.51 -12.11 -21.18
N ILE A 646 -9.53 -11.43 -20.05
CA ILE A 646 -8.67 -11.69 -18.90
C ILE A 646 -9.52 -12.35 -17.81
N LEU A 647 -9.08 -13.53 -17.39
CA LEU A 647 -9.57 -14.24 -16.22
C LEU A 647 -8.50 -14.10 -15.13
N PRO A 648 -8.66 -13.14 -14.19
CA PRO A 648 -7.83 -13.07 -12.99
C PRO A 648 -7.90 -14.37 -12.19
N ASP A 649 -6.99 -14.57 -11.22
CA ASP A 649 -7.04 -15.75 -10.36
C ASP A 649 -8.42 -15.97 -9.72
N GLY A 650 -8.82 -17.22 -9.56
CA GLY A 650 -10.13 -17.59 -9.07
C GLY A 650 -10.58 -18.99 -9.44
N ARG A 651 -11.75 -19.37 -8.96
CA ARG A 651 -12.39 -20.67 -9.20
C ARG A 651 -13.44 -20.56 -10.30
N TYR A 652 -13.00 -20.72 -11.54
CA TYR A 652 -13.87 -20.62 -12.72
C TYR A 652 -14.57 -21.91 -13.11
N SER A 653 -14.21 -23.05 -12.51
CA SER A 653 -14.82 -24.35 -12.83
C SER A 653 -16.34 -24.38 -12.57
N ASP A 654 -16.83 -23.57 -11.62
CA ASP A 654 -18.26 -23.45 -11.32
C ASP A 654 -18.96 -22.35 -12.17
N ILE A 655 -18.17 -21.52 -12.87
CA ILE A 655 -18.62 -20.39 -13.69
C ILE A 655 -18.69 -20.78 -15.17
N ILE A 656 -17.66 -21.50 -15.65
CA ILE A 656 -17.50 -21.90 -17.04
C ILE A 656 -18.24 -23.21 -17.27
N SER A 657 -19.51 -23.08 -17.66
CA SER A 657 -20.32 -24.20 -18.14
C SER A 657 -19.83 -24.71 -19.50
N GLU A 658 -20.26 -25.91 -19.90
CA GLU A 658 -19.89 -26.50 -21.20
C GLU A 658 -20.24 -25.57 -22.37
N LYS A 659 -21.42 -24.94 -22.34
CA LYS A 659 -21.85 -23.97 -23.35
C LYS A 659 -20.96 -22.74 -23.41
N LEU A 660 -20.55 -22.21 -22.26
CA LEU A 660 -19.64 -21.07 -22.21
C LEU A 660 -18.24 -21.47 -22.72
N LEU A 661 -17.77 -22.66 -22.38
CA LEU A 661 -16.50 -23.20 -22.87
C LEU A 661 -16.49 -23.31 -24.41
N GLU A 662 -17.54 -23.87 -25.01
CA GLU A 662 -17.69 -23.95 -26.48
C GLU A 662 -17.66 -22.55 -27.14
N THR A 663 -18.33 -21.59 -26.50
CA THR A 663 -18.35 -20.19 -26.96
C THR A 663 -16.94 -19.58 -26.93
N ILE A 664 -16.22 -19.73 -25.82
CA ILE A 664 -14.83 -19.27 -25.67
C ILE A 664 -13.93 -19.93 -26.71
N GLN A 665 -14.05 -21.24 -26.92
CA GLN A 665 -13.26 -21.97 -27.92
C GLN A 665 -13.51 -21.46 -29.34
N SER A 666 -14.77 -21.22 -29.70
CA SER A 666 -15.12 -20.66 -31.01
C SER A 666 -14.54 -19.25 -31.18
N TRP A 667 -14.65 -18.41 -30.16
CA TRP A 667 -14.11 -17.05 -30.16
C TRP A 667 -12.57 -17.03 -30.28
N VAL A 668 -11.84 -17.86 -29.53
CA VAL A 668 -10.38 -17.97 -29.64
C VAL A 668 -9.96 -18.43 -31.04
N ARG A 669 -10.65 -19.41 -31.63
CA ARG A 669 -10.37 -19.85 -33.03
C ARG A 669 -10.57 -18.72 -34.05
N ASN A 670 -11.45 -17.77 -33.77
CA ASN A 670 -11.70 -16.61 -34.61
C ASN A 670 -10.73 -15.43 -34.34
N GLY A 671 -9.68 -15.63 -33.54
CA GLY A 671 -8.63 -14.64 -33.28
C GLY A 671 -8.69 -13.95 -31.92
N GLY A 672 -9.67 -14.31 -31.08
CA GLY A 672 -9.76 -13.83 -29.70
C GLY A 672 -8.61 -14.30 -28.82
N LYS A 673 -8.19 -13.47 -27.85
CA LYS A 673 -7.06 -13.78 -26.95
C LYS A 673 -7.52 -13.99 -25.51
N LEU A 674 -7.38 -15.22 -25.03
CA LEU A 674 -7.66 -15.57 -23.64
C LEU A 674 -6.40 -15.48 -22.78
N ILE A 675 -6.46 -14.73 -21.68
CA ILE A 675 -5.44 -14.68 -20.63
C ILE A 675 -6.05 -15.25 -19.36
N ALA A 676 -5.61 -16.45 -18.95
CA ALA A 676 -6.03 -17.08 -17.70
C ALA A 676 -4.87 -17.05 -16.70
N MET A 677 -5.10 -16.48 -15.53
CA MET A 677 -4.10 -16.30 -14.48
C MET A 677 -4.24 -17.36 -13.40
N GLU A 678 -3.12 -17.96 -12.97
CA GLU A 678 -3.06 -18.86 -11.81
C GLU A 678 -4.13 -19.96 -11.83
N HIS A 679 -5.03 -20.04 -10.85
CA HIS A 679 -6.06 -21.08 -10.75
C HIS A 679 -7.16 -20.93 -11.78
N ALA A 680 -7.27 -19.80 -12.49
CA ALA A 680 -8.20 -19.68 -13.61
C ALA A 680 -7.88 -20.68 -14.73
N THR A 681 -6.63 -21.14 -14.82
CA THR A 681 -6.20 -22.17 -15.77
C THR A 681 -6.86 -23.53 -15.53
N ASP A 682 -7.31 -23.82 -14.30
CA ASP A 682 -7.93 -25.10 -13.94
C ASP A 682 -9.23 -25.35 -14.71
N ALA A 683 -9.95 -24.30 -15.13
CA ALA A 683 -11.17 -24.43 -15.93
C ALA A 683 -10.92 -25.02 -17.33
N PHE A 684 -9.68 -24.97 -17.81
CA PHE A 684 -9.28 -25.40 -19.15
C PHE A 684 -8.41 -26.67 -19.15
N VAL A 685 -8.01 -27.16 -17.98
CA VAL A 685 -7.22 -28.40 -17.84
C VAL A 685 -7.98 -29.58 -18.45
N ASN A 686 -7.28 -30.36 -19.28
CA ASN A 686 -7.81 -31.52 -20.01
C ASN A 686 -9.02 -31.20 -20.91
N LYS A 687 -9.26 -29.93 -21.23
CA LYS A 687 -10.30 -29.54 -22.19
C LYS A 687 -9.73 -29.53 -23.62
N PRO A 688 -10.47 -30.02 -24.63
CA PRO A 688 -10.02 -29.99 -26.02
C PRO A 688 -9.61 -28.58 -26.47
N GLY A 689 -8.54 -28.47 -27.25
CA GLY A 689 -8.11 -27.20 -27.87
C GLY A 689 -7.18 -26.32 -27.02
N PHE A 690 -6.99 -26.58 -25.73
CA PHE A 690 -6.10 -25.76 -24.86
C PHE A 690 -4.75 -26.41 -24.58
N GLY A 691 -4.62 -27.74 -24.70
CA GLY A 691 -3.35 -28.44 -24.49
C GLY A 691 -2.81 -28.39 -23.04
N LEU A 692 -3.66 -28.02 -22.07
CA LEU A 692 -3.28 -27.88 -20.67
C LEU A 692 -3.47 -29.19 -19.90
N THR A 693 -2.46 -29.60 -19.14
CA THR A 693 -2.49 -30.78 -18.25
C THR A 693 -1.85 -30.46 -16.92
N LYS A 694 -2.32 -31.08 -15.82
CA LYS A 694 -1.70 -30.92 -14.50
C LYS A 694 -0.38 -31.70 -14.43
N LYS A 695 0.66 -31.05 -13.91
CA LYS A 695 1.95 -31.70 -13.64
C LYS A 695 1.78 -32.72 -12.52
N VAL A 696 1.83 -34.01 -12.85
CA VAL A 696 1.79 -35.09 -11.85
C VAL A 696 3.15 -35.20 -11.16
N PHE A 697 3.24 -34.76 -9.91
CA PHE A 697 4.39 -35.11 -9.08
C PHE A 697 4.24 -36.58 -8.66
N ARG A 698 5.03 -37.47 -9.24
CA ARG A 698 5.21 -38.81 -8.65
C ARG A 698 5.86 -38.63 -7.28
N GLU A 699 5.11 -38.86 -6.22
CA GLU A 699 5.71 -39.05 -4.90
C GLU A 699 6.79 -40.13 -5.00
N LYS A 700 8.03 -39.77 -4.69
CA LYS A 700 9.04 -40.78 -4.39
C LYS A 700 8.57 -41.49 -3.12
N LYS A 701 8.00 -42.69 -3.26
CA LYS A 701 7.81 -43.64 -2.15
C LYS A 701 9.11 -43.70 -1.36
N GLY A 702 9.12 -43.19 -0.12
CA GLY A 702 10.27 -43.34 0.78
C GLY A 702 10.66 -42.18 1.68
N ARG A 703 9.90 -41.08 1.79
CA ARG A 703 10.11 -40.12 2.89
C ARG A 703 8.78 -39.76 3.53
N ARG A 704 8.48 -40.41 4.67
CA ARG A 704 7.53 -39.88 5.66
C ARG A 704 8.01 -38.46 6.00
N ARG A 705 7.17 -37.45 5.75
CA ARG A 705 7.30 -36.16 6.41
C ARG A 705 6.92 -36.38 7.87
N ILE A 706 7.82 -36.01 8.78
CA ILE A 706 7.54 -35.84 10.21
C ILE A 706 7.02 -34.41 10.36
#